data_AF-A0A4U0NSH7-F1
#
_entry.id   AF-A0A4U0NSH7-F1
#
_cell.length_a   1.000
_cell.length_b   1.000
_cell.length_c   1.000
_cell.angle_alpha   90.00
_cell.angle_beta   90.00
_cell.angle_gamma   90.00
#
_symmetry.space_group_name_H-M   'P 1'
#
loop_
_entity.id
_entity.type
_entity.pdbx_description
1 polymer ?
#
loop_
_entity_poly.entity_id
_entity_poly.type
_entity_poly.pdbx_seq_one_letter_code
_entity_poly.pdbx_strand_id
1 'polypeptide(L)'
;MIAPVAVVAVLLGIGVNTQVDKALDARRTAELVRDSEQVTRLINDVQAEHRQALLLSVEQESARPGTALPSTADYRRTQQDTDEQVNAVHSAFGAGLPKKEAQALEYIRGLAVLRDKVERGSVPAAGIDPAYAAAVGYLIDGIGLDRFVGTSSSSVTRLLDAVLRADAAHAAFESGVFSAQTRDANALTEYTRAVGAHKLYEEQTERFGRIADPDQVLRLGGIERAAEENGVEAQFAELQIDPGSLQGQTPQQLRTAISAGTRQAQARLDITRSLIDQIAARADGLSRGSLHNALVMLGLALLGFACWLAFSVLVRRSVVRPLAALTGAAQQVVDVAGEELGKVEDDESADSTPLRPRPIPVPVRDEIGHLAEAFNQVQVTAAALLERQVLSRRNVAEMFGNVGRRVSNLTSRQLLLIDAVEREETDPDVLERMYRIDHIAVRLQRNADSLMLLAGIRDPEVEARPTSLVNVIRAGLGQIEGYQRVSLRSETEVTVAPDVVDDLTLMLAELLENAVSFSPSDTPVEVVVRPGTDITSDGGALIEVIDHGLGMSAERLDEENSRLVHRERLDLVPTKVLGLFVVGNLARRSGIRVTLSRTPGGGVTGTVWLPATLLLDVGPATAPAPAASRAAAVSEQPTTPERELAAPEPELVPEPKPEPESEPDPESESESESESAPASAVPLPVRVPAIASEPRPAQSARPLRRRVRGATLDMTTPTADRGAQAVRGPVDADAVRSELDEFEAAVHRAEQETAAAPTDPAPAQHQQPRKESGSDDADR
;
A
#
# COMPACT_ATOMS: atom_id res chain seq x y z
N MET A 1 1.56 -2.20 -0.59
CA MET A 1 0.28 -2.65 0.04
C MET A 1 -0.76 -1.54 0.23
N ILE A 2 -0.43 -0.33 0.68
CA ILE A 2 -1.45 0.68 1.04
C ILE A 2 -2.23 1.23 -0.18
N ALA A 3 -1.55 1.51 -1.30
CA ALA A 3 -2.13 2.17 -2.48
C ALA A 3 -3.47 1.60 -3.01
N PRO A 4 -3.64 0.28 -3.27
CA PRO A 4 -4.91 -0.25 -3.77
C PRO A 4 -6.08 -0.07 -2.80
N VAL A 5 -5.84 -0.11 -1.48
CA VAL A 5 -6.89 0.10 -0.47
C VAL A 5 -7.30 1.57 -0.44
N ALA A 6 -6.36 2.51 -0.60
CA ALA A 6 -6.68 3.93 -0.72
C ALA A 6 -7.56 4.22 -1.95
N VAL A 7 -7.28 3.60 -3.10
CA VAL A 7 -8.10 3.74 -4.32
C VAL A 7 -9.52 3.18 -4.09
N VAL A 8 -9.65 1.99 -3.52
CA VAL A 8 -10.96 1.39 -3.21
C VAL A 8 -11.75 2.23 -2.20
N ALA A 9 -11.09 2.78 -1.17
CA ALA A 9 -11.71 3.66 -0.19
C ALA A 9 -12.21 4.97 -0.81
N VAL A 10 -11.45 5.58 -1.72
CA VAL A 10 -11.89 6.78 -2.46
C VAL A 10 -13.08 6.49 -3.36
N LEU A 11 -13.07 5.39 -4.11
CA LEU A 11 -14.19 5.00 -4.98
C LEU A 11 -15.47 4.70 -4.18
N LEU A 12 -15.35 4.01 -3.04
CA LEU A 12 -16.47 3.77 -2.14
C LEU A 12 -16.97 5.07 -1.48
N GLY A 13 -16.08 5.98 -1.11
CA GLY A 13 -16.43 7.31 -0.60
C GLY A 13 -17.25 8.14 -1.60
N ILE A 14 -16.83 8.18 -2.87
CA ILE A 14 -17.60 8.82 -3.95
C ILE A 14 -18.98 8.15 -4.11
N GLY A 15 -19.03 6.81 -4.06
CA GLY A 15 -20.28 6.05 -4.13
C GLY A 15 -21.25 6.37 -2.98
N VAL A 16 -20.76 6.45 -1.75
CA VAL A 16 -21.54 6.82 -0.56
C VAL A 16 -22.02 8.28 -0.66
N ASN A 17 -21.15 9.22 -1.04
CA ASN A 17 -21.55 10.63 -1.23
C ASN A 17 -22.68 10.75 -2.25
N THR A 18 -22.53 10.08 -3.40
CA THR A 18 -23.54 10.07 -4.49
C THR A 18 -24.91 9.54 -4.01
N GLN A 19 -24.95 8.65 -3.02
CA GLN A 19 -26.21 8.18 -2.42
C GLN A 19 -26.76 9.15 -1.37
N VAL A 20 -25.89 9.83 -0.60
CA VAL A 20 -26.32 10.89 0.33
C VAL A 20 -26.89 12.09 -0.44
N ASP A 21 -26.26 12.52 -1.54
CA ASP A 21 -26.75 13.61 -2.39
C ASP A 21 -28.17 13.30 -2.93
N LYS A 22 -28.35 12.10 -3.48
CA LYS A 22 -29.67 11.62 -3.94
C LYS A 22 -30.71 11.56 -2.82
N ALA A 23 -30.30 11.18 -1.61
CA ALA A 23 -31.21 11.16 -0.47
C ALA A 23 -31.67 12.58 -0.06
N LEU A 24 -30.75 13.55 -0.09
CA LEU A 24 -31.04 14.95 0.19
C LEU A 24 -31.91 15.59 -0.92
N ASP A 25 -31.65 15.29 -2.19
CA ASP A 25 -32.48 15.74 -3.31
C ASP A 25 -33.89 15.15 -3.25
N ALA A 26 -34.02 13.83 -3.01
CA ALA A 26 -35.31 13.18 -2.84
C ALA A 26 -36.09 13.75 -1.64
N ARG A 27 -35.40 14.05 -0.53
CA ARG A 27 -36.01 14.71 0.64
C ARG A 27 -36.49 16.13 0.31
N ARG A 28 -35.65 16.98 -0.30
CA ARG A 28 -36.02 18.34 -0.72
C ARG A 28 -37.19 18.34 -1.72
N THR A 29 -37.26 17.31 -2.56
CA THR A 29 -38.41 17.10 -3.47
C THR A 29 -39.67 16.74 -2.67
N ALA A 30 -39.55 15.88 -1.66
CA ALA A 30 -40.67 15.47 -0.81
C ALA A 30 -41.19 16.59 0.11
N GLU A 31 -40.33 17.55 0.46
CA GLU A 31 -40.70 18.79 1.18
C GLU A 31 -41.47 19.71 0.21
N LEU A 32 -40.89 20.07 -0.95
CA LEU A 32 -41.55 20.85 -2.01
C LEU A 32 -42.93 20.32 -2.42
N VAL A 33 -43.09 18.99 -2.58
CA VAL A 33 -44.37 18.37 -2.95
C VAL A 33 -45.44 18.68 -1.90
N ARG A 34 -45.10 18.64 -0.60
CA ARG A 34 -46.03 18.96 0.49
C ARG A 34 -46.33 20.46 0.55
N ASP A 35 -45.33 21.31 0.35
CA ASP A 35 -45.54 22.77 0.33
C ASP A 35 -46.45 23.20 -0.83
N SER A 36 -46.39 22.48 -1.96
CA SER A 36 -47.27 22.67 -3.12
C SER A 36 -48.76 22.45 -2.81
N GLU A 37 -49.11 21.72 -1.74
CA GLU A 37 -50.49 21.57 -1.27
C GLU A 37 -51.11 22.94 -0.90
N GLN A 38 -50.29 23.88 -0.40
CA GLN A 38 -50.76 25.23 -0.09
C GLN A 38 -51.15 26.01 -1.35
N VAL A 39 -50.53 25.71 -2.49
CA VAL A 39 -50.83 26.34 -3.78
C VAL A 39 -52.12 25.78 -4.35
N THR A 40 -52.37 24.46 -4.22
CA THR A 40 -53.66 23.85 -4.59
C THR A 40 -54.82 24.42 -3.77
N ARG A 41 -54.64 24.60 -2.44
CA ARG A 41 -55.62 25.31 -1.60
C ARG A 41 -55.86 26.73 -2.11
N LEU A 42 -54.80 27.50 -2.36
CA LEU A 42 -54.94 28.88 -2.85
C LEU A 42 -55.68 28.95 -4.21
N ILE A 43 -55.44 28.01 -5.13
CA ILE A 43 -56.18 27.90 -6.40
C ILE A 43 -57.67 27.61 -6.12
N ASN A 44 -57.99 26.72 -5.19
CA ASN A 44 -59.37 26.44 -4.77
C ASN A 44 -60.06 27.67 -4.17
N ASP A 45 -59.35 28.43 -3.34
CA ASP A 45 -59.91 29.54 -2.57
C ASP A 45 -60.12 30.79 -3.45
N VAL A 46 -59.16 31.09 -4.34
CA VAL A 46 -59.31 32.08 -5.43
C VAL A 46 -60.51 31.73 -6.33
N GLN A 47 -60.75 30.45 -6.62
CA GLN A 47 -61.91 29.98 -7.39
C GLN A 47 -63.22 30.02 -6.59
N ALA A 48 -63.19 29.89 -5.26
CA ALA A 48 -64.35 30.12 -4.41
C ALA A 48 -64.71 31.61 -4.36
N GLU A 49 -63.70 32.49 -4.23
CA GLU A 49 -63.85 33.94 -4.29
C GLU A 49 -64.42 34.40 -5.63
N HIS A 50 -63.90 33.87 -6.75
CA HIS A 50 -64.39 34.16 -8.11
C HIS A 50 -65.89 33.82 -8.26
N ARG A 51 -66.33 32.64 -7.82
CA ARG A 51 -67.75 32.25 -7.87
C ARG A 51 -68.66 33.15 -7.02
N GLN A 52 -68.15 33.67 -5.89
CA GLN A 52 -68.89 34.64 -5.07
C GLN A 52 -68.91 36.05 -5.69
N ALA A 53 -67.84 36.48 -6.36
CA ALA A 53 -67.81 37.74 -7.12
C ALA A 53 -68.88 37.74 -8.24
N LEU A 54 -68.96 36.65 -9.00
CA LEU A 54 -69.96 36.45 -10.05
C LEU A 54 -71.39 36.40 -9.50
N LEU A 55 -71.62 35.73 -8.36
CA LEU A 55 -72.93 35.78 -7.68
C LEU A 55 -73.31 37.21 -7.33
N LEU A 56 -72.38 37.94 -6.72
CA LEU A 56 -72.63 39.29 -6.22
C LEU A 56 -72.95 40.26 -7.36
N SER A 57 -72.23 40.18 -8.48
CA SER A 57 -72.52 40.89 -9.74
C SER A 57 -73.97 40.63 -10.19
N VAL A 58 -74.35 39.36 -10.37
CA VAL A 58 -75.70 38.98 -10.85
C VAL A 58 -76.80 39.37 -9.85
N GLU A 59 -76.53 39.36 -8.54
CA GLU A 59 -77.47 39.85 -7.52
C GLU A 59 -77.61 41.37 -7.49
N GLN A 60 -76.55 42.12 -7.82
CA GLN A 60 -76.57 43.57 -7.97
C GLN A 60 -77.29 43.99 -9.27
N GLU A 61 -76.99 43.35 -10.39
CA GLU A 61 -77.66 43.50 -11.69
C GLU A 61 -79.18 43.20 -11.60
N SER A 62 -79.55 42.19 -10.80
CA SER A 62 -80.94 41.79 -10.57
C SER A 62 -81.68 42.66 -9.54
N ALA A 63 -80.99 43.57 -8.85
CA ALA A 63 -81.61 44.45 -7.87
C ALA A 63 -82.46 45.53 -8.55
N ARG A 64 -83.52 46.00 -7.87
CA ARG A 64 -84.35 47.07 -8.43
C ARG A 64 -83.71 48.43 -8.14
N PRO A 65 -83.81 49.42 -9.04
CA PRO A 65 -83.37 50.78 -8.75
C PRO A 65 -83.97 51.29 -7.43
N GLY A 66 -83.11 51.63 -6.47
CA GLY A 66 -83.52 52.11 -5.14
C GLY A 66 -83.76 51.03 -4.07
N THR A 67 -83.61 49.73 -4.35
CA THR A 67 -83.49 48.71 -3.28
C THR A 67 -82.08 48.68 -2.70
N ALA A 68 -81.94 48.24 -1.45
CA ALA A 68 -80.62 48.00 -0.84
C ALA A 68 -79.83 46.94 -1.62
N LEU A 69 -78.51 47.13 -1.71
CA LEU A 69 -77.60 46.17 -2.35
C LEU A 69 -77.60 44.82 -1.60
N PRO A 70 -77.31 43.70 -2.31
CA PRO A 70 -77.13 42.38 -1.69
C PRO A 70 -75.97 42.36 -0.68
N SER A 71 -75.96 41.35 0.18
CA SER A 71 -74.98 41.21 1.25
C SER A 71 -73.62 40.77 0.72
N THR A 72 -72.59 41.63 0.85
CA THR A 72 -71.21 41.28 0.47
C THR A 72 -70.49 40.39 1.51
N ALA A 73 -71.19 39.88 2.53
CA ALA A 73 -70.60 39.19 3.67
C ALA A 73 -69.95 37.83 3.32
N ASP A 74 -70.56 37.04 2.43
CA ASP A 74 -69.99 35.74 2.03
C ASP A 74 -68.84 35.91 1.02
N TYR A 75 -68.91 36.93 0.16
CA TYR A 75 -67.79 37.33 -0.72
C TYR A 75 -66.58 37.80 0.10
N ARG A 76 -66.77 38.68 1.09
CA ARG A 76 -65.70 39.11 2.01
C ARG A 76 -65.13 37.99 2.86
N ARG A 77 -65.89 36.91 3.15
CA ARG A 77 -65.30 35.71 3.75
C ARG A 77 -64.32 35.04 2.79
N THR A 78 -64.74 34.77 1.54
CA THR A 78 -63.83 34.17 0.55
C THR A 78 -62.61 35.03 0.18
N GLN A 79 -62.70 36.36 0.28
CA GLN A 79 -61.54 37.25 0.21
C GLN A 79 -60.58 37.03 1.38
N GLN A 80 -61.11 36.93 2.62
CA GLN A 80 -60.32 36.68 3.83
C GLN A 80 -59.67 35.30 3.80
N ASP A 81 -60.42 34.25 3.43
CA ASP A 81 -59.92 32.88 3.26
C ASP A 81 -58.75 32.86 2.26
N THR A 82 -58.90 33.54 1.12
CA THR A 82 -57.86 33.68 0.09
C THR A 82 -56.63 34.46 0.59
N ASP A 83 -56.81 35.58 1.29
CA ASP A 83 -55.70 36.40 1.79
C ASP A 83 -54.95 35.72 2.94
N GLU A 84 -55.63 34.95 3.79
CA GLU A 84 -54.99 34.07 4.78
C GLU A 84 -54.18 32.97 4.07
N GLN A 85 -54.72 32.34 3.03
CA GLN A 85 -54.03 31.29 2.29
C GLN A 85 -52.85 31.82 1.43
N VAL A 86 -52.90 33.06 0.92
CA VAL A 86 -51.74 33.77 0.32
C VAL A 86 -50.59 33.87 1.33
N ASN A 87 -50.91 34.18 2.59
CA ASN A 87 -49.91 34.26 3.64
C ASN A 87 -49.44 32.86 4.09
N ALA A 88 -50.30 31.85 4.04
CA ALA A 88 -49.92 30.45 4.27
C ALA A 88 -48.90 29.96 3.22
N VAL A 89 -49.14 30.18 1.92
CA VAL A 89 -48.17 29.87 0.84
C VAL A 89 -46.85 30.60 1.08
N HIS A 90 -46.90 31.90 1.36
CA HIS A 90 -45.68 32.67 1.65
C HIS A 90 -44.90 32.13 2.86
N SER A 91 -45.60 31.63 3.89
CA SER A 91 -44.97 31.04 5.07
C SER A 91 -44.34 29.65 4.83
N ALA A 92 -44.96 28.83 3.98
CA ALA A 92 -44.48 27.46 3.70
C ALA A 92 -43.19 27.47 2.87
N PHE A 93 -43.18 28.20 1.75
CA PHE A 93 -42.00 28.30 0.90
C PHE A 93 -40.93 29.27 1.46
N GLY A 94 -41.35 30.27 2.25
CA GLY A 94 -40.47 31.24 2.91
C GLY A 94 -39.44 31.88 1.97
N ALA A 95 -38.17 31.89 2.37
CA ALA A 95 -37.06 32.39 1.55
C ALA A 95 -36.72 31.51 0.31
N GLY A 96 -37.39 30.35 0.15
CA GLY A 96 -37.25 29.45 -1.00
C GLY A 96 -38.24 29.71 -2.14
N LEU A 97 -39.22 30.61 -1.94
CA LEU A 97 -40.31 30.96 -2.86
C LEU A 97 -39.77 31.38 -4.25
N PRO A 98 -40.22 30.77 -5.36
CA PRO A 98 -39.85 31.18 -6.71
C PRO A 98 -40.27 32.64 -7.02
N LYS A 99 -39.47 33.34 -7.85
CA LYS A 99 -39.79 34.73 -8.26
C LYS A 99 -41.15 34.85 -8.97
N LYS A 100 -41.49 33.89 -9.83
CA LYS A 100 -42.79 33.84 -10.52
C LYS A 100 -43.95 33.68 -9.53
N GLU A 101 -43.77 32.86 -8.50
CA GLU A 101 -44.80 32.64 -7.48
C GLU A 101 -44.96 33.84 -6.54
N ALA A 102 -43.86 34.52 -6.19
CA ALA A 102 -43.93 35.81 -5.52
C ALA A 102 -44.72 36.84 -6.33
N GLN A 103 -44.52 36.89 -7.65
CA GLN A 103 -45.29 37.73 -8.57
C GLN A 103 -46.77 37.31 -8.67
N ALA A 104 -47.08 36.01 -8.60
CA ALA A 104 -48.45 35.50 -8.56
C ALA A 104 -49.18 35.90 -7.26
N LEU A 105 -48.52 35.80 -6.11
CA LEU A 105 -49.06 36.27 -4.82
C LEU A 105 -49.23 37.80 -4.79
N GLU A 106 -48.36 38.55 -5.47
CA GLU A 106 -48.50 40.00 -5.65
C GLU A 106 -49.69 40.34 -6.56
N TYR A 107 -49.89 39.60 -7.65
CA TYR A 107 -51.05 39.74 -8.54
C TYR A 107 -52.37 39.49 -7.80
N ILE A 108 -52.45 38.43 -6.97
CA ILE A 108 -53.64 38.13 -6.15
C ILE A 108 -53.93 39.26 -5.16
N ARG A 109 -52.91 39.82 -4.49
CA ARG A 109 -53.06 41.01 -3.65
C ARG A 109 -53.53 42.23 -4.45
N GLY A 110 -53.13 42.34 -5.72
CA GLY A 110 -53.61 43.34 -6.68
C GLY A 110 -55.11 43.27 -6.97
N LEU A 111 -55.76 42.10 -6.78
CA LEU A 111 -57.21 41.95 -6.92
C LEU A 111 -58.00 42.80 -5.93
N ALA A 112 -57.38 43.38 -4.90
CA ALA A 112 -58.03 44.35 -3.99
C ALA A 112 -58.78 45.48 -4.73
N VAL A 113 -58.27 45.95 -5.87
CA VAL A 113 -58.93 46.99 -6.69
C VAL A 113 -60.20 46.44 -7.38
N LEU A 114 -60.19 45.17 -7.83
CA LEU A 114 -61.35 44.51 -8.40
C LEU A 114 -62.39 44.18 -7.32
N ARG A 115 -61.95 43.63 -6.19
CA ARG A 115 -62.78 43.29 -5.01
C ARG A 115 -63.63 44.49 -4.56
N ASP A 116 -63.01 45.66 -4.40
CA ASP A 116 -63.72 46.91 -4.05
C ASP A 116 -64.68 47.37 -5.16
N LYS A 117 -64.27 47.34 -6.44
CA LYS A 117 -65.15 47.68 -7.57
C LYS A 117 -66.37 46.73 -7.68
N VAL A 118 -66.22 45.45 -7.32
CA VAL A 118 -67.32 44.45 -7.26
C VAL A 118 -68.22 44.68 -6.03
N GLU A 119 -67.66 44.94 -4.84
CA GLU A 119 -68.49 45.27 -3.66
C GLU A 119 -69.30 46.57 -3.85
N ARG A 120 -68.78 47.53 -4.62
CA ARG A 120 -69.48 48.76 -5.03
C ARG A 120 -70.41 48.58 -6.25
N GLY A 121 -70.58 47.36 -6.77
CA GLY A 121 -71.50 47.06 -7.88
C GLY A 121 -71.16 47.78 -9.18
N SER A 122 -69.87 47.95 -9.46
CA SER A 122 -69.35 48.75 -10.58
C SER A 122 -68.70 47.90 -11.70
N VAL A 123 -68.84 46.57 -11.68
CA VAL A 123 -68.22 45.64 -12.64
C VAL A 123 -69.21 44.53 -13.00
N PRO A 124 -69.55 44.32 -14.28
CA PRO A 124 -70.35 43.19 -14.73
C PRO A 124 -69.52 41.90 -14.82
N ALA A 125 -70.16 40.73 -14.80
CA ALA A 125 -69.52 39.41 -14.80
C ALA A 125 -68.35 39.25 -15.79
N ALA A 126 -68.52 39.73 -17.03
CA ALA A 126 -67.49 39.63 -18.08
C ALA A 126 -66.17 40.38 -17.78
N GLY A 127 -66.18 41.36 -16.86
CA GLY A 127 -64.99 42.05 -16.36
C GLY A 127 -64.31 41.36 -15.17
N ILE A 128 -64.96 40.36 -14.56
CA ILE A 128 -64.47 39.63 -13.39
C ILE A 128 -63.60 38.44 -13.83
N ASP A 129 -64.09 37.63 -14.78
CA ASP A 129 -63.43 36.38 -15.18
C ASP A 129 -61.95 36.50 -15.61
N PRO A 130 -61.52 37.49 -16.41
CA PRO A 130 -60.14 37.55 -16.90
C PRO A 130 -59.11 37.68 -15.77
N ALA A 131 -59.45 38.39 -14.69
CA ALA A 131 -58.55 38.64 -13.58
C ALA A 131 -58.36 37.38 -12.70
N TYR A 132 -59.44 36.70 -12.33
CA TYR A 132 -59.36 35.46 -11.55
C TYR A 132 -58.74 34.31 -12.36
N ALA A 133 -59.00 34.25 -13.68
CA ALA A 133 -58.34 33.29 -14.58
C ALA A 133 -56.82 33.54 -14.68
N ALA A 134 -56.39 34.81 -14.80
CA ALA A 134 -54.98 35.16 -14.81
C ALA A 134 -54.28 34.85 -13.48
N ALA A 135 -54.94 35.12 -12.34
CA ALA A 135 -54.41 34.79 -11.01
C ALA A 135 -54.07 33.30 -10.87
N VAL A 136 -55.00 32.41 -11.26
CA VAL A 136 -54.76 30.96 -11.25
C VAL A 136 -53.68 30.55 -12.25
N GLY A 137 -53.64 31.16 -13.44
CA GLY A 137 -52.56 30.96 -14.41
C GLY A 137 -51.17 31.26 -13.86
N TYR A 138 -51.00 32.41 -13.20
CA TYR A 138 -49.73 32.80 -12.59
C TYR A 138 -49.31 31.91 -11.41
N LEU A 139 -50.26 31.35 -10.64
CA LEU A 139 -49.94 30.38 -9.58
C LEU A 139 -49.31 29.10 -10.15
N ILE A 140 -49.92 28.50 -11.18
CA ILE A 140 -49.47 27.23 -11.78
C ILE A 140 -48.04 27.35 -12.31
N ASP A 141 -47.75 28.39 -13.09
CA ASP A 141 -46.40 28.63 -13.62
C ASP A 141 -45.45 29.24 -12.59
N GLY A 142 -45.97 29.64 -11.41
CA GLY A 142 -45.24 30.15 -10.25
C GLY A 142 -44.34 29.10 -9.61
N ILE A 143 -44.88 27.91 -9.34
CA ILE A 143 -44.32 26.81 -8.52
C ILE A 143 -42.89 26.39 -8.94
N GLY A 144 -42.49 26.69 -10.18
CA GLY A 144 -41.09 26.67 -10.59
C GLY A 144 -40.45 25.28 -10.63
N LEU A 145 -41.26 24.24 -10.83
CA LEU A 145 -40.86 22.82 -10.88
C LEU A 145 -39.71 22.54 -11.86
N ASP A 146 -39.56 23.39 -12.89
CA ASP A 146 -38.45 23.48 -13.85
C ASP A 146 -37.07 23.34 -13.17
N ARG A 147 -36.88 23.94 -11.99
CA ARG A 147 -35.59 23.95 -11.26
C ARG A 147 -35.13 22.57 -10.78
N PHE A 148 -36.00 21.56 -10.81
CA PHE A 148 -35.72 20.18 -10.41
C PHE A 148 -35.62 19.21 -11.60
N VAL A 149 -35.71 19.70 -12.84
CA VAL A 149 -35.48 18.90 -14.05
C VAL A 149 -34.02 18.43 -14.08
N GLY A 150 -33.80 17.16 -14.43
CA GLY A 150 -32.47 16.53 -14.43
C GLY A 150 -32.03 15.92 -13.09
N THR A 151 -32.73 16.19 -11.98
CA THR A 151 -32.45 15.53 -10.69
C THR A 151 -32.84 14.04 -10.69
N SER A 152 -32.30 13.28 -9.72
CA SER A 152 -32.70 11.88 -9.50
C SER A 152 -34.20 11.71 -9.19
N SER A 153 -34.86 12.78 -8.73
CA SER A 153 -36.28 12.81 -8.36
C SER A 153 -37.18 13.26 -9.50
N SER A 154 -36.67 13.45 -10.72
CA SER A 154 -37.43 14.08 -11.81
C SER A 154 -38.72 13.35 -12.25
N SER A 155 -38.91 12.08 -11.88
CA SER A 155 -40.21 11.40 -12.01
C SER A 155 -41.28 11.96 -11.07
N VAL A 156 -40.90 12.22 -9.81
CA VAL A 156 -41.77 12.82 -8.78
C VAL A 156 -42.22 14.22 -9.21
N THR A 157 -41.32 15.04 -9.73
CA THR A 157 -41.67 16.42 -10.13
C THR A 157 -42.50 16.46 -11.42
N ARG A 158 -42.33 15.50 -12.34
CA ARG A 158 -43.24 15.33 -13.48
C ARG A 158 -44.63 14.83 -13.08
N LEU A 159 -44.73 13.98 -12.05
CA LEU A 159 -46.02 13.58 -11.47
C LEU A 159 -46.74 14.79 -10.87
N LEU A 160 -46.04 15.58 -10.07
CA LEU A 160 -46.57 16.79 -9.45
C LEU A 160 -47.02 17.83 -10.50
N ASP A 161 -46.18 18.12 -11.50
CA ASP A 161 -46.52 19.04 -12.60
C ASP A 161 -47.78 18.61 -13.36
N ALA A 162 -47.92 17.31 -13.66
CA ALA A 162 -49.12 16.80 -14.32
C ALA A 162 -50.38 16.89 -13.43
N VAL A 163 -50.28 16.56 -12.13
CA VAL A 163 -51.40 16.68 -11.18
C VAL A 163 -51.85 18.12 -11.00
N LEU A 164 -50.92 19.05 -10.76
CA LEU A 164 -51.26 20.45 -10.50
C LEU A 164 -51.81 21.16 -11.75
N ARG A 165 -51.31 20.81 -12.94
CA ARG A 165 -51.89 21.31 -14.20
C ARG A 165 -53.25 20.67 -14.52
N ALA A 166 -53.48 19.40 -14.17
CA ALA A 166 -54.80 18.78 -14.27
C ALA A 166 -55.80 19.43 -13.30
N ASP A 167 -55.46 19.55 -12.02
CA ASP A 167 -56.29 20.17 -10.99
C ASP A 167 -56.77 21.57 -11.40
N ALA A 168 -55.84 22.42 -11.84
CA ALA A 168 -56.16 23.79 -12.22
C ALA A 168 -56.88 23.90 -13.58
N ALA A 169 -56.62 22.98 -14.53
CA ALA A 169 -57.41 22.90 -15.76
C ALA A 169 -58.87 22.49 -15.47
N HIS A 170 -59.09 21.54 -14.55
CA HIS A 170 -60.43 21.18 -14.11
C HIS A 170 -61.11 22.30 -13.30
N ALA A 171 -60.34 23.08 -12.52
CA ALA A 171 -60.85 24.28 -11.86
C ALA A 171 -61.32 25.36 -12.86
N ALA A 172 -60.57 25.58 -13.95
CA ALA A 172 -60.95 26.50 -15.02
C ALA A 172 -62.15 26.00 -15.82
N PHE A 173 -62.31 24.69 -15.98
CA PHE A 173 -63.50 24.05 -16.55
C PHE A 173 -64.73 24.26 -15.65
N GLU A 174 -64.65 23.92 -14.36
CA GLU A 174 -65.69 24.19 -13.35
C GLU A 174 -66.14 25.66 -13.36
N SER A 175 -65.18 26.59 -13.47
CA SER A 175 -65.45 28.02 -13.50
C SER A 175 -66.09 28.50 -14.81
N GLY A 176 -65.65 28.00 -15.98
CA GLY A 176 -66.27 28.34 -17.27
C GLY A 176 -67.70 27.81 -17.40
N VAL A 177 -67.97 26.59 -16.93
CA VAL A 177 -69.34 26.01 -16.86
C VAL A 177 -70.22 26.84 -15.92
N PHE A 178 -69.65 27.41 -14.85
CA PHE A 178 -70.38 28.29 -13.93
C PHE A 178 -70.64 29.69 -14.52
N SER A 179 -69.63 30.36 -15.09
CA SER A 179 -69.77 31.71 -15.64
C SER A 179 -70.78 31.77 -16.79
N ALA A 180 -70.85 30.72 -17.62
CA ALA A 180 -71.85 30.57 -18.69
C ALA A 180 -73.31 30.59 -18.20
N GLN A 181 -73.58 30.40 -16.90
CA GLN A 181 -74.93 30.45 -16.30
C GLN A 181 -75.32 31.86 -15.82
N THR A 182 -74.35 32.78 -15.74
CA THR A 182 -74.57 34.18 -15.36
C THR A 182 -75.29 34.93 -16.48
N ARG A 183 -75.81 36.13 -16.18
CA ARG A 183 -76.62 36.90 -17.16
C ARG A 183 -75.75 37.70 -18.12
N ASP A 184 -74.70 38.32 -17.60
CA ASP A 184 -73.81 39.26 -18.31
C ASP A 184 -72.61 38.60 -19.01
N ALA A 185 -72.33 37.32 -18.78
CA ALA A 185 -71.35 36.58 -19.58
C ALA A 185 -71.91 36.26 -20.98
N ASN A 186 -71.05 36.36 -22.01
CA ASN A 186 -71.36 35.72 -23.30
C ASN A 186 -71.20 34.21 -23.13
N ALA A 187 -72.30 33.48 -22.90
CA ALA A 187 -72.26 32.06 -22.57
C ALA A 187 -71.55 31.21 -23.64
N LEU A 188 -71.54 31.61 -24.91
CA LEU A 188 -70.73 30.98 -25.97
C LEU A 188 -69.21 31.14 -25.75
N THR A 189 -68.75 32.31 -25.27
CA THR A 189 -67.33 32.54 -24.91
C THR A 189 -66.94 31.68 -23.72
N GLU A 190 -67.78 31.62 -22.69
CA GLU A 190 -67.48 30.86 -21.46
C GLU A 190 -67.58 29.35 -21.65
N TYR A 191 -68.54 28.89 -22.43
CA TYR A 191 -68.56 27.51 -22.94
C TYR A 191 -67.28 27.19 -23.75
N THR A 192 -66.83 28.08 -24.65
CA THR A 192 -65.58 27.87 -25.41
C THR A 192 -64.35 27.81 -24.49
N ARG A 193 -64.32 28.62 -23.42
CA ARG A 193 -63.29 28.58 -22.36
C ARG A 193 -63.34 27.25 -21.60
N ALA A 194 -64.53 26.79 -21.22
CA ALA A 194 -64.76 25.51 -20.54
C ALA A 194 -64.31 24.32 -21.40
N VAL A 195 -64.66 24.27 -22.69
CA VAL A 195 -64.18 23.23 -23.65
C VAL A 195 -62.65 23.21 -23.72
N GLY A 196 -62.01 24.39 -23.81
CA GLY A 196 -60.55 24.49 -23.82
C GLY A 196 -59.89 23.98 -22.53
N ALA A 197 -60.49 24.28 -21.38
CA ALA A 197 -60.02 23.85 -20.07
C ALA A 197 -60.23 22.35 -19.83
N HIS A 198 -61.40 21.80 -20.20
CA HIS A 198 -61.72 20.37 -20.13
C HIS A 198 -60.73 19.55 -20.97
N LYS A 199 -60.48 19.96 -22.21
CA LYS A 199 -59.49 19.30 -23.08
C LYS A 199 -58.05 19.39 -22.53
N LEU A 200 -57.69 20.52 -21.92
CA LEU A 200 -56.38 20.65 -21.27
C LEU A 200 -56.26 19.67 -20.07
N TYR A 201 -57.35 19.48 -19.32
CA TYR A 201 -57.42 18.48 -18.25
C TYR A 201 -57.29 17.05 -18.81
N GLU A 202 -57.99 16.67 -19.88
CA GLU A 202 -57.80 15.38 -20.57
C GLU A 202 -56.31 15.15 -20.92
N GLU A 203 -55.68 16.13 -21.57
CA GLU A 203 -54.26 16.08 -21.98
C GLU A 203 -53.30 15.93 -20.79
N GLN A 204 -53.60 16.55 -19.63
CA GLN A 204 -52.79 16.37 -18.41
C GLN A 204 -53.08 15.05 -17.71
N THR A 205 -54.31 14.56 -17.70
CA THR A 205 -54.69 13.24 -17.15
C THR A 205 -54.06 12.10 -17.95
N GLU A 206 -54.03 12.18 -19.28
CA GLU A 206 -53.22 11.28 -20.12
C GLU A 206 -51.71 11.37 -19.81
N ARG A 207 -51.21 12.59 -19.56
CA ARG A 207 -49.79 12.83 -19.27
C ARG A 207 -49.39 12.28 -17.90
N PHE A 208 -50.30 12.34 -16.92
CA PHE A 208 -50.17 11.70 -15.62
C PHE A 208 -50.22 10.17 -15.73
N GLY A 209 -51.23 9.63 -16.43
CA GLY A 209 -51.39 8.18 -16.62
C GLY A 209 -50.22 7.48 -17.32
N ARG A 210 -49.38 8.21 -18.06
CA ARG A 210 -48.13 7.71 -18.65
C ARG A 210 -46.97 7.53 -17.67
N ILE A 211 -47.06 8.03 -16.44
CA ILE A 211 -45.98 8.02 -15.44
C ILE A 211 -46.42 7.63 -14.01
N ALA A 212 -47.73 7.65 -13.73
CA ALA A 212 -48.31 7.37 -12.42
C ALA A 212 -48.57 5.87 -12.19
N ASP A 213 -48.69 5.49 -10.91
CA ASP A 213 -49.07 4.13 -10.55
C ASP A 213 -50.60 3.94 -10.69
N PRO A 214 -51.13 2.73 -10.97
CA PRO A 214 -52.56 2.54 -11.32
C PRO A 214 -53.56 3.10 -10.29
N ASP A 215 -53.27 2.95 -9.00
CA ASP A 215 -54.12 3.48 -7.91
C ASP A 215 -54.16 5.02 -7.88
N GLN A 216 -53.11 5.68 -8.38
CA GLN A 216 -53.07 7.13 -8.54
C GLN A 216 -53.94 7.58 -9.72
N VAL A 217 -53.92 6.83 -10.83
CA VAL A 217 -54.76 7.12 -12.01
C VAL A 217 -56.25 6.96 -11.68
N LEU A 218 -56.62 5.86 -11.02
CA LEU A 218 -57.99 5.62 -10.53
C LEU A 218 -58.49 6.69 -9.54
N ARG A 219 -57.56 7.31 -8.81
CA ARG A 219 -57.83 8.41 -7.87
C ARG A 219 -57.98 9.75 -8.58
N LEU A 220 -57.15 10.07 -9.58
CA LEU A 220 -57.29 11.29 -10.37
C LEU A 220 -58.61 11.29 -11.15
N GLY A 221 -58.98 10.16 -11.76
CA GLY A 221 -60.31 9.92 -12.35
C GLY A 221 -61.46 9.85 -11.33
N GLY A 222 -61.26 10.34 -10.10
CA GLY A 222 -62.34 10.70 -9.19
C GLY A 222 -62.85 12.13 -9.38
N ILE A 223 -62.09 13.02 -10.03
CA ILE A 223 -62.49 14.42 -10.25
C ILE A 223 -63.67 14.48 -11.24
N GLU A 224 -63.59 13.75 -12.35
CA GLU A 224 -64.68 13.56 -13.33
C GLU A 224 -65.94 12.96 -12.68
N ARG A 225 -65.79 11.89 -11.89
CA ARG A 225 -66.91 11.24 -11.21
C ARG A 225 -67.58 12.16 -10.18
N ALA A 226 -66.80 12.97 -9.47
CA ALA A 226 -67.36 14.01 -8.60
C ALA A 226 -68.06 15.12 -9.39
N ALA A 227 -67.58 15.44 -10.60
CA ALA A 227 -68.18 16.44 -11.48
C ALA A 227 -69.52 15.94 -12.06
N GLU A 228 -69.62 14.65 -12.39
CA GLU A 228 -70.87 13.95 -12.73
C GLU A 228 -71.84 13.94 -11.53
N GLU A 229 -71.40 13.49 -10.35
CA GLU A 229 -72.21 13.43 -9.12
C GLU A 229 -72.72 14.80 -8.66
N ASN A 230 -71.95 15.88 -8.88
CA ASN A 230 -72.37 17.26 -8.57
C ASN A 230 -73.10 17.96 -9.73
N GLY A 231 -73.26 17.32 -10.89
CA GLY A 231 -74.02 17.83 -12.03
C GLY A 231 -73.30 18.86 -12.92
N VAL A 232 -71.98 19.04 -12.75
CA VAL A 232 -71.17 19.93 -13.60
C VAL A 232 -71.09 19.40 -15.03
N GLU A 233 -70.91 18.10 -15.20
CA GLU A 233 -70.91 17.47 -16.54
C GLU A 233 -72.29 17.55 -17.22
N ALA A 234 -73.38 17.50 -16.45
CA ALA A 234 -74.73 17.68 -16.98
C ALA A 234 -74.95 19.12 -17.48
N GLN A 235 -74.50 20.12 -16.72
CA GLN A 235 -74.53 21.53 -17.13
C GLN A 235 -73.64 21.78 -18.36
N PHE A 236 -72.46 21.16 -18.42
CA PHE A 236 -71.59 21.25 -19.59
C PHE A 236 -72.22 20.63 -20.83
N ALA A 237 -72.84 19.44 -20.72
CA ALA A 237 -73.55 18.80 -21.82
C ALA A 237 -74.75 19.61 -22.33
N GLU A 238 -75.44 20.35 -21.45
CA GLU A 238 -76.54 21.25 -21.84
C GLU A 238 -75.99 22.46 -22.65
N LEU A 239 -74.86 23.04 -22.22
CA LEU A 239 -74.14 24.09 -22.97
C LEU A 239 -73.58 23.60 -24.31
N GLN A 240 -73.27 22.31 -24.47
CA GLN A 240 -72.87 21.73 -25.77
C GLN A 240 -74.03 21.72 -26.79
N ILE A 241 -75.28 21.65 -26.33
CA ILE A 241 -76.48 21.60 -27.18
C ILE A 241 -76.91 23.02 -27.57
N ASP A 242 -76.99 23.91 -26.58
CA ASP A 242 -77.25 25.34 -26.76
C ASP A 242 -76.53 26.12 -25.65
N PRO A 243 -75.45 26.87 -25.96
CA PRO A 243 -74.75 27.68 -24.97
C PRO A 243 -75.65 28.74 -24.28
N GLY A 244 -76.75 29.17 -24.90
CA GLY A 244 -77.70 30.11 -24.32
C GLY A 244 -78.71 29.49 -23.36
N SER A 245 -78.85 28.16 -23.34
CA SER A 245 -79.90 27.43 -22.59
C SER A 245 -79.90 27.73 -21.09
N LEU A 246 -78.72 27.81 -20.48
CA LEU A 246 -78.53 28.09 -19.06
C LEU A 246 -78.38 29.59 -18.74
N GLN A 247 -78.38 30.49 -19.74
CA GLN A 247 -78.06 31.90 -19.51
C GLN A 247 -79.19 32.61 -18.74
N GLY A 248 -78.82 33.36 -17.70
CA GLY A 248 -79.77 34.20 -16.97
C GLY A 248 -80.68 33.43 -16.01
N GLN A 249 -80.14 32.41 -15.33
CA GLN A 249 -80.77 31.78 -14.18
C GLN A 249 -81.17 32.80 -13.09
N THR A 250 -82.08 32.40 -12.19
CA THR A 250 -82.37 33.21 -11.00
C THR A 250 -81.25 33.11 -9.96
N PRO A 251 -81.03 34.13 -9.10
CA PRO A 251 -80.04 34.06 -8.03
C PRO A 251 -80.18 32.84 -7.09
N GLN A 252 -81.39 32.31 -6.90
CA GLN A 252 -81.61 31.11 -6.09
C GLN A 252 -81.07 29.84 -6.78
N GLN A 253 -81.17 29.75 -8.10
CA GLN A 253 -80.54 28.66 -8.87
C GLN A 253 -79.01 28.84 -8.88
N LEU A 254 -78.51 30.07 -9.08
CA LEU A 254 -77.08 30.36 -9.07
C LEU A 254 -76.41 30.02 -7.71
N ARG A 255 -77.06 30.35 -6.57
CA ARG A 255 -76.64 29.88 -5.23
C ARG A 255 -76.65 28.36 -5.10
N THR A 256 -77.57 27.67 -5.77
CA THR A 256 -77.63 26.20 -5.79
C THR A 256 -76.45 25.63 -6.59
N ALA A 257 -76.14 26.22 -7.75
CA ALA A 257 -74.96 25.89 -8.55
C ALA A 257 -73.65 26.14 -7.79
N ILE A 258 -73.53 27.24 -7.04
CA ILE A 258 -72.38 27.49 -6.15
C ILE A 258 -72.26 26.38 -5.10
N SER A 259 -73.36 25.94 -4.48
CA SER A 259 -73.30 24.84 -3.51
C SER A 259 -72.75 23.54 -4.13
N ALA A 260 -73.04 23.29 -5.41
CA ALA A 260 -72.53 22.15 -6.16
C ALA A 260 -71.06 22.35 -6.55
N GLY A 261 -70.70 23.51 -7.09
CA GLY A 261 -69.32 23.88 -7.40
C GLY A 261 -68.40 23.85 -6.17
N THR A 262 -68.88 24.22 -4.99
CA THR A 262 -68.12 24.12 -3.73
C THR A 262 -67.92 22.66 -3.30
N ARG A 263 -68.93 21.78 -3.43
CA ARG A 263 -68.75 20.34 -3.16
C ARG A 263 -67.80 19.69 -4.16
N GLN A 264 -67.90 20.05 -5.44
CA GLN A 264 -67.01 19.58 -6.49
C GLN A 264 -65.56 20.03 -6.24
N ALA A 265 -65.35 21.33 -6.00
CA ALA A 265 -64.02 21.88 -5.75
C ALA A 265 -63.38 21.28 -4.48
N GLN A 266 -64.18 21.02 -3.43
CA GLN A 266 -63.70 20.29 -2.24
C GLN A 266 -63.31 18.84 -2.56
N ALA A 267 -64.12 18.11 -3.33
CA ALA A 267 -63.81 16.73 -3.73
C ALA A 267 -62.55 16.66 -4.60
N ARG A 268 -62.40 17.61 -5.55
CA ARG A 268 -61.19 17.78 -6.36
C ARG A 268 -59.97 18.10 -5.49
N LEU A 269 -60.07 19.06 -4.57
CA LEU A 269 -59.01 19.43 -3.63
C LEU A 269 -58.57 18.23 -2.78
N ASP A 270 -59.49 17.45 -2.22
CA ASP A 270 -59.14 16.29 -1.38
C ASP A 270 -58.56 15.12 -2.18
N ILE A 271 -58.94 14.96 -3.46
CA ILE A 271 -58.27 14.05 -4.40
C ILE A 271 -56.84 14.51 -4.67
N THR A 272 -56.65 15.79 -5.04
CA THR A 272 -55.35 16.36 -5.38
C THR A 272 -54.39 16.33 -4.19
N ARG A 273 -54.85 16.68 -2.98
CA ARG A 273 -54.14 16.47 -1.70
C ARG A 273 -53.69 15.03 -1.52
N SER A 274 -54.60 14.09 -1.69
CA SER A 274 -54.30 12.66 -1.50
C SER A 274 -53.27 12.15 -2.52
N LEU A 275 -53.24 12.70 -3.73
CA LEU A 275 -52.20 12.43 -4.73
C LEU A 275 -50.87 13.09 -4.36
N ILE A 276 -50.88 14.33 -3.89
CA ILE A 276 -49.71 15.05 -3.37
C ILE A 276 -49.03 14.26 -2.24
N ASP A 277 -49.80 13.76 -1.25
CA ASP A 277 -49.30 12.90 -0.17
C ASP A 277 -48.63 11.63 -0.69
N GLN A 278 -49.22 10.97 -1.70
CA GLN A 278 -48.64 9.77 -2.32
C GLN A 278 -47.36 10.08 -3.09
N ILE A 279 -47.30 11.21 -3.79
CA ILE A 279 -46.10 11.67 -4.51
C ILE A 279 -44.99 12.05 -3.51
N ALA A 280 -45.33 12.68 -2.39
CA ALA A 280 -44.40 12.97 -1.29
C ALA A 280 -43.89 11.68 -0.62
N ALA A 281 -44.78 10.72 -0.34
CA ALA A 281 -44.41 9.42 0.21
C ALA A 281 -43.49 8.61 -0.74
N ARG A 282 -43.70 8.72 -2.06
CA ARG A 282 -42.81 8.14 -3.09
C ARG A 282 -41.42 8.78 -3.06
N ALA A 283 -41.34 10.10 -2.89
CA ALA A 283 -40.07 10.83 -2.77
C ALA A 283 -39.33 10.53 -1.44
N ASP A 284 -40.06 10.48 -0.32
CA ASP A 284 -39.57 9.96 0.97
C ASP A 284 -39.00 8.54 0.81
N GLY A 285 -39.69 7.67 0.07
CA GLY A 285 -39.26 6.29 -0.22
C GLY A 285 -37.94 6.24 -0.99
N LEU A 286 -37.78 7.07 -2.03
CA LEU A 286 -36.51 7.24 -2.75
C LEU A 286 -35.39 7.75 -1.83
N SER A 287 -35.68 8.71 -0.95
CA SER A 287 -34.72 9.23 0.03
C SER A 287 -34.23 8.15 1.00
N ARG A 288 -35.17 7.42 1.63
CA ARG A 288 -34.87 6.32 2.57
C ARG A 288 -34.13 5.17 1.88
N GLY A 289 -34.49 4.85 0.63
CA GLY A 289 -33.79 3.85 -0.18
C GLY A 289 -32.34 4.25 -0.49
N SER A 290 -32.09 5.50 -0.86
CA SER A 290 -30.74 6.03 -1.06
C SER A 290 -29.91 6.05 0.24
N LEU A 291 -30.50 6.44 1.38
CA LEU A 291 -29.82 6.32 2.69
C LEU A 291 -29.48 4.88 3.05
N HIS A 292 -30.40 3.93 2.83
CA HIS A 292 -30.13 2.51 3.08
C HIS A 292 -28.98 2.00 2.19
N ASN A 293 -28.98 2.34 0.90
CA ASN A 293 -27.88 2.01 -0.01
C ASN A 293 -26.55 2.64 0.44
N ALA A 294 -26.54 3.89 0.91
CA ALA A 294 -25.35 4.54 1.47
C ALA A 294 -24.80 3.78 2.69
N LEU A 295 -25.69 3.37 3.61
CA LEU A 295 -25.32 2.61 4.81
C LEU A 295 -24.81 1.19 4.47
N VAL A 296 -25.41 0.51 3.49
CA VAL A 296 -24.95 -0.81 3.02
C VAL A 296 -23.58 -0.70 2.34
N MET A 297 -23.36 0.31 1.49
CA MET A 297 -22.04 0.56 0.88
C MET A 297 -20.97 0.90 1.92
N LEU A 298 -21.30 1.70 2.94
CA LEU A 298 -20.41 2.00 4.06
C LEU A 298 -20.09 0.75 4.90
N GLY A 299 -21.10 -0.08 5.20
CA GLY A 299 -20.93 -1.33 5.92
C GLY A 299 -20.02 -2.32 5.19
N LEU A 300 -20.21 -2.47 3.87
CA LEU A 300 -19.34 -3.29 3.01
C LEU A 300 -17.92 -2.72 2.93
N ALA A 301 -17.75 -1.40 2.90
CA ALA A 301 -16.43 -0.75 2.94
C ALA A 301 -15.68 -1.06 4.25
N LEU A 302 -16.36 -0.93 5.39
CA LEU A 302 -15.81 -1.22 6.72
C LEU A 302 -15.47 -2.71 6.88
N LEU A 303 -16.34 -3.62 6.39
CA LEU A 303 -16.10 -5.06 6.38
C LEU A 303 -14.87 -5.41 5.51
N GLY A 304 -14.79 -4.87 4.30
CA GLY A 304 -13.65 -5.07 3.41
C GLY A 304 -12.33 -4.55 4.00
N PHE A 305 -12.36 -3.41 4.68
CA PHE A 305 -11.20 -2.87 5.41
C PHE A 305 -10.79 -3.77 6.58
N ALA A 306 -11.75 -4.27 7.37
CA ALA A 306 -11.47 -5.20 8.48
C ALA A 306 -10.86 -6.52 7.98
N CYS A 307 -11.38 -7.08 6.88
CA CYS A 307 -10.81 -8.27 6.23
C CYS A 307 -9.38 -8.01 5.70
N TRP A 308 -9.12 -6.85 5.09
CA TRP A 308 -7.78 -6.47 4.65
C TRP A 308 -6.80 -6.29 5.82
N LEU A 309 -7.25 -5.70 6.93
CA LEU A 309 -6.45 -5.53 8.13
C LEU A 309 -6.09 -6.90 8.74
N ALA A 310 -7.07 -7.81 8.86
CA ALA A 310 -6.86 -9.16 9.33
C ALA A 310 -5.87 -9.93 8.43
N PHE A 311 -6.04 -9.87 7.11
CA PHE A 311 -5.10 -10.45 6.14
C PHE A 311 -3.68 -9.88 6.28
N SER A 312 -3.57 -8.56 6.45
CA SER A 312 -2.27 -7.89 6.65
C SER A 312 -1.57 -8.28 7.96
N VAL A 313 -2.33 -8.58 9.01
CA VAL A 313 -1.82 -9.13 10.28
C VAL A 313 -1.39 -10.59 10.11
N LEU A 314 -2.17 -11.40 9.39
CA LEU A 314 -1.84 -12.80 9.07
C LEU A 314 -0.53 -12.88 8.28
N VAL A 315 -0.42 -12.19 7.15
CA VAL A 315 0.81 -12.16 6.32
C VAL A 315 2.03 -11.64 7.12
N ARG A 316 1.84 -10.66 8.01
CA ARG A 316 2.92 -10.20 8.90
C ARG A 316 3.36 -11.29 9.88
N ARG A 317 2.44 -12.15 10.35
CA ARG A 317 2.72 -13.22 11.32
C ARG A 317 3.29 -14.49 10.68
N SER A 318 2.80 -14.90 9.51
CA SER A 318 3.24 -16.13 8.82
C SER A 318 4.44 -15.92 7.90
N VAL A 319 4.52 -14.81 7.17
CA VAL A 319 5.58 -14.60 6.17
C VAL A 319 6.66 -13.64 6.66
N VAL A 320 6.28 -12.41 7.04
CA VAL A 320 7.26 -11.34 7.29
C VAL A 320 8.10 -11.61 8.55
N ARG A 321 7.47 -12.09 9.64
CA ARG A 321 8.19 -12.38 10.90
C ARG A 321 9.19 -13.54 10.77
N PRO A 322 8.82 -14.73 10.24
CA PRO A 322 9.78 -15.81 10.04
C PRO A 322 10.92 -15.43 9.10
N LEU A 323 10.64 -14.82 7.95
CA LEU A 323 11.70 -14.37 7.03
C LEU A 323 12.69 -13.40 7.70
N ALA A 324 12.20 -12.40 8.44
CA ALA A 324 13.06 -11.47 9.17
C ALA A 324 13.92 -12.17 10.25
N ALA A 325 13.41 -13.22 10.89
CA ALA A 325 14.16 -14.03 11.84
C ALA A 325 15.25 -14.87 11.15
N LEU A 326 14.96 -15.49 9.99
CA LEU A 326 15.95 -16.21 9.20
C LEU A 326 17.05 -15.27 8.70
N THR A 327 16.71 -14.10 8.16
CA THR A 327 17.70 -13.10 7.70
C THR A 327 18.58 -12.59 8.85
N GLY A 328 17.99 -12.30 10.03
CA GLY A 328 18.74 -11.85 11.20
C GLY A 328 19.72 -12.91 11.73
N ALA A 329 19.30 -14.17 11.79
CA ALA A 329 20.16 -15.27 12.21
C ALA A 329 21.24 -15.60 11.16
N ALA A 330 20.92 -15.53 9.87
CA ALA A 330 21.91 -15.72 8.80
C ALA A 330 23.02 -14.65 8.85
N GLN A 331 22.66 -13.38 9.11
CA GLN A 331 23.66 -12.33 9.33
C GLN A 331 24.53 -12.62 10.57
N GLN A 332 23.92 -13.01 11.69
CA GLN A 332 24.67 -13.36 12.90
C GLN A 332 25.67 -14.51 12.69
N VAL A 333 25.37 -15.49 11.83
CA VAL A 333 26.31 -16.56 11.47
C VAL A 333 27.51 -16.01 10.67
N VAL A 334 27.28 -15.08 9.75
CA VAL A 334 28.37 -14.42 8.98
C VAL A 334 29.26 -13.60 9.90
N ASP A 335 28.67 -12.80 10.79
CA ASP A 335 29.40 -11.94 11.72
C ASP A 335 30.29 -12.75 12.68
N VAL A 336 29.73 -13.80 13.30
CA VAL A 336 30.47 -14.69 14.22
C VAL A 336 31.52 -15.52 13.50
N ALA A 337 31.24 -16.05 12.31
CA ALA A 337 32.22 -16.82 11.55
C ALA A 337 33.44 -15.97 11.16
N GLY A 338 33.24 -14.69 10.83
CA GLY A 338 34.33 -13.75 10.55
C GLY A 338 35.22 -13.47 11.77
N GLU A 339 34.63 -13.33 12.95
CA GLU A 339 35.37 -13.04 14.19
C GLU A 339 36.18 -14.27 14.68
N GLU A 340 35.60 -15.47 14.63
CA GLU A 340 36.30 -16.70 15.05
C GLU A 340 37.37 -17.15 14.05
N LEU A 341 37.19 -16.91 12.74
CA LEU A 341 38.23 -17.17 11.73
C LEU A 341 39.49 -16.34 11.97
N GLY A 342 39.36 -15.08 12.40
CA GLY A 342 40.50 -14.24 12.76
C GLY A 342 41.26 -14.75 14.00
N LYS A 343 40.54 -15.14 15.06
CA LYS A 343 41.16 -15.67 16.29
C LYS A 343 41.99 -16.93 16.04
N VAL A 344 41.51 -17.81 15.16
CA VAL A 344 42.17 -19.08 14.78
C VAL A 344 43.35 -18.87 13.80
N GLU A 345 43.62 -17.64 13.35
CA GLU A 345 44.80 -17.29 12.54
C GLU A 345 45.95 -16.69 13.39
N ASP A 346 45.63 -15.96 14.46
CA ASP A 346 46.61 -15.36 15.37
C ASP A 346 47.05 -16.29 16.51
N ASP A 347 46.13 -16.97 17.18
CA ASP A 347 46.38 -17.67 18.45
C ASP A 347 46.75 -19.16 18.28
N GLU A 348 47.80 -19.58 19.01
CA GLU A 348 48.30 -20.96 19.08
C GLU A 348 47.95 -21.61 20.44
N SER A 349 47.09 -20.96 21.25
CA SER A 349 46.63 -21.52 22.53
C SER A 349 45.75 -22.77 22.35
N ALA A 350 45.88 -23.70 23.29
CA ALA A 350 45.27 -25.03 23.18
C ALA A 350 43.76 -25.08 23.49
N ASP A 351 43.15 -23.97 23.93
CA ASP A 351 41.75 -23.89 24.40
C ASP A 351 40.79 -23.36 23.32
N SER A 352 40.80 -24.02 22.16
CA SER A 352 39.80 -23.79 21.09
C SER A 352 38.39 -24.17 21.56
N THR A 353 37.61 -23.20 22.05
CA THR A 353 36.22 -23.43 22.49
C THR A 353 35.35 -23.87 21.30
N PRO A 354 34.64 -25.01 21.38
CA PRO A 354 33.89 -25.52 20.24
C PRO A 354 32.72 -24.60 19.85
N LEU A 355 32.67 -24.21 18.57
CA LEU A 355 31.60 -23.36 18.01
C LEU A 355 30.23 -24.03 18.20
N ARG A 356 29.38 -23.43 19.04
CA ARG A 356 27.98 -23.84 19.24
C ARG A 356 27.04 -22.84 18.55
N PRO A 357 26.66 -23.05 17.28
CA PRO A 357 25.69 -22.19 16.60
C PRO A 357 24.36 -22.16 17.36
N ARG A 358 23.72 -20.98 17.44
CA ARG A 358 22.39 -20.83 18.04
C ARG A 358 21.34 -21.28 17.02
N PRO A 359 20.53 -22.31 17.29
CA PRO A 359 19.56 -22.81 16.32
C PRO A 359 18.48 -21.77 16.05
N ILE A 360 18.11 -21.61 14.78
CA ILE A 360 16.95 -20.81 14.38
C ILE A 360 15.69 -21.54 14.86
N PRO A 361 14.80 -20.90 15.64
CA PRO A 361 13.55 -21.52 16.04
C PRO A 361 12.67 -21.77 14.81
N VAL A 362 12.03 -22.95 14.75
CA VAL A 362 11.17 -23.38 13.64
C VAL A 362 9.70 -23.38 14.12
N PRO A 363 8.98 -22.23 14.05
CA PRO A 363 7.66 -22.08 14.66
C PRO A 363 6.48 -22.63 13.84
N VAL A 364 6.70 -23.02 12.57
CA VAL A 364 5.65 -23.44 11.64
C VAL A 364 6.16 -24.60 10.77
N ARG A 365 5.26 -25.51 10.37
CA ARG A 365 5.52 -26.58 9.40
C ARG A 365 5.02 -26.17 8.01
N ASP A 366 5.72 -25.22 7.41
CA ASP A 366 5.50 -24.74 6.04
C ASP A 366 6.85 -24.69 5.27
N GLU A 367 6.86 -24.16 4.06
CA GLU A 367 8.08 -24.03 3.24
C GLU A 367 9.16 -23.15 3.90
N ILE A 368 8.78 -22.20 4.77
CA ILE A 368 9.73 -21.38 5.54
C ILE A 368 10.27 -22.17 6.73
N GLY A 369 9.45 -23.04 7.33
CA GLY A 369 9.86 -24.01 8.32
C GLY A 369 10.93 -24.98 7.80
N HIS A 370 10.70 -25.60 6.64
CA HIS A 370 11.68 -26.48 5.98
C HIS A 370 12.96 -25.73 5.60
N LEU A 371 12.87 -24.45 5.18
CA LEU A 371 14.05 -23.62 4.91
C LEU A 371 14.86 -23.33 6.19
N ALA A 372 14.20 -23.09 7.32
CA ALA A 372 14.87 -22.88 8.61
C ALA A 372 15.58 -24.15 9.10
N GLU A 373 14.95 -25.32 8.92
CA GLU A 373 15.53 -26.63 9.24
C GLU A 373 16.74 -26.96 8.36
N ALA A 374 16.65 -26.73 7.04
CA ALA A 374 17.77 -26.86 6.12
C ALA A 374 18.94 -25.92 6.48
N PHE A 375 18.65 -24.67 6.89
CA PHE A 375 19.69 -23.72 7.30
C PHE A 375 20.34 -24.10 8.64
N ASN A 376 19.58 -24.65 9.59
CA ASN A 376 20.13 -25.23 10.82
C ASN A 376 21.06 -26.43 10.51
N GLN A 377 20.66 -27.32 9.58
CA GLN A 377 21.50 -28.45 9.15
C GLN A 377 22.80 -27.98 8.48
N VAL A 378 22.77 -26.90 7.69
CA VAL A 378 23.98 -26.29 7.12
C VAL A 378 24.90 -25.73 8.21
N GLN A 379 24.38 -25.04 9.22
CA GLN A 379 25.19 -24.54 10.35
C GLN A 379 25.88 -25.68 11.12
N VAL A 380 25.16 -26.75 11.45
CA VAL A 380 25.73 -27.92 12.14
C VAL A 380 26.82 -28.58 11.29
N THR A 381 26.57 -28.74 9.99
CA THR A 381 27.56 -29.32 9.05
C THR A 381 28.81 -28.44 8.92
N ALA A 382 28.65 -27.11 8.88
CA ALA A 382 29.76 -26.17 8.80
C ALA A 382 30.63 -26.19 10.07
N ALA A 383 30.01 -26.22 11.26
CA ALA A 383 30.73 -26.33 12.53
C ALA A 383 31.55 -27.63 12.61
N ALA A 384 30.95 -28.77 12.24
CA ALA A 384 31.63 -30.07 12.23
C ALA A 384 32.79 -30.15 11.20
N LEU A 385 32.69 -29.44 10.07
CA LEU A 385 33.78 -29.34 9.10
C LEU A 385 34.95 -28.50 9.63
N LEU A 386 34.67 -27.40 10.35
CA LEU A 386 35.70 -26.58 11.00
C LEU A 386 36.43 -27.37 12.10
N GLU A 387 35.68 -28.04 12.99
CA GLU A 387 36.23 -28.91 14.04
C GLU A 387 37.14 -30.00 13.46
N ARG A 388 36.68 -30.69 12.40
CA ARG A 388 37.48 -31.70 11.70
C ARG A 388 38.75 -31.12 11.07
N GLN A 389 38.71 -29.88 10.56
CA GLN A 389 39.88 -29.21 9.98
C GLN A 389 40.93 -28.85 11.05
N VAL A 390 40.50 -28.42 12.23
CA VAL A 390 41.38 -28.16 13.38
C VAL A 390 42.05 -29.45 13.87
N LEU A 391 41.27 -30.52 14.05
CA LEU A 391 41.80 -31.85 14.40
C LEU A 391 42.80 -32.38 13.36
N SER A 392 42.54 -32.15 12.07
CA SER A 392 43.46 -32.54 10.99
C SER A 392 44.83 -31.86 11.11
N ARG A 393 44.86 -30.53 11.37
CA ARG A 393 46.11 -29.79 11.61
C ARG A 393 46.88 -30.33 12.82
N ARG A 394 46.19 -30.56 13.95
CA ARG A 394 46.79 -31.12 15.17
C ARG A 394 47.45 -32.47 14.93
N ASN A 395 46.78 -33.37 14.20
CA ASN A 395 47.32 -34.68 13.86
C ASN A 395 48.60 -34.59 12.98
N VAL A 396 48.68 -33.61 12.08
CA VAL A 396 49.87 -33.39 11.24
C VAL A 396 51.07 -32.92 12.09
N ALA A 397 50.86 -31.97 13.00
CA ALA A 397 51.90 -31.52 13.92
C ALA A 397 52.41 -32.66 14.82
N GLU A 398 51.49 -33.42 15.43
CA GLU A 398 51.84 -34.56 16.29
C GLU A 398 52.61 -35.66 15.52
N MET A 399 52.28 -35.89 14.25
CA MET A 399 53.01 -36.82 13.39
C MET A 399 54.45 -36.34 13.11
N PHE A 400 54.66 -35.05 12.80
CA PHE A 400 56.02 -34.51 12.62
C PHE A 400 56.86 -34.64 13.91
N GLY A 401 56.28 -34.32 15.06
CA GLY A 401 56.97 -34.42 16.35
C GLY A 401 57.35 -35.86 16.72
N ASN A 402 56.46 -36.82 16.46
CA ASN A 402 56.74 -38.24 16.68
C ASN A 402 57.75 -38.82 15.67
N VAL A 403 57.83 -38.30 14.44
CA VAL A 403 58.89 -38.63 13.49
C VAL A 403 60.23 -38.06 13.94
N GLY A 404 60.30 -36.76 14.24
CA GLY A 404 61.53 -36.08 14.71
C GLY A 404 62.11 -36.77 15.93
N ARG A 405 61.31 -36.95 17.00
CA ARG A 405 61.75 -37.62 18.23
C ARG A 405 62.26 -39.05 18.01
N ARG A 406 61.71 -39.79 17.04
CA ARG A 406 62.19 -41.13 16.67
C ARG A 406 63.52 -41.09 15.92
N VAL A 407 63.71 -40.12 15.01
CA VAL A 407 64.98 -39.95 14.28
C VAL A 407 66.07 -39.50 15.25
N SER A 408 65.83 -38.48 16.07
CA SER A 408 66.81 -37.98 17.06
C SER A 408 67.27 -39.10 18.00
N ASN A 409 66.34 -39.86 18.61
CA ASN A 409 66.66 -41.03 19.45
C ASN A 409 67.45 -42.15 18.74
N LEU A 410 67.24 -42.36 17.44
CA LEU A 410 68.01 -43.34 16.66
C LEU A 410 69.42 -42.80 16.38
N THR A 411 69.52 -41.52 16.04
CA THR A 411 70.77 -40.88 15.62
C THR A 411 71.72 -40.64 16.79
N SER A 412 71.25 -40.22 17.96
CA SER A 412 72.13 -40.11 19.15
C SER A 412 72.72 -41.47 19.56
N ARG A 413 72.02 -42.58 19.29
CA ARG A 413 72.57 -43.95 19.47
C ARG A 413 73.57 -44.33 18.37
N GLN A 414 73.42 -43.81 17.16
CA GLN A 414 74.41 -44.00 16.09
C GLN A 414 75.68 -43.21 16.38
N LEU A 415 75.57 -41.95 16.82
CA LEU A 415 76.69 -41.12 17.27
C LEU A 415 77.50 -41.85 18.36
N LEU A 416 76.86 -42.31 19.44
CA LEU A 416 77.52 -43.09 20.50
C LEU A 416 78.23 -44.37 20.04
N LEU A 417 77.85 -44.95 18.88
CA LEU A 417 78.53 -46.11 18.30
C LEU A 417 79.70 -45.71 17.39
N ILE A 418 79.56 -44.61 16.62
CA ILE A 418 80.64 -44.02 15.82
C ILE A 418 81.77 -43.55 16.76
N ASP A 419 81.40 -42.77 17.78
CA ASP A 419 82.20 -42.24 18.87
C ASP A 419 82.89 -43.34 19.72
N ALA A 420 82.36 -44.56 19.74
CA ALA A 420 83.02 -45.72 20.34
C ALA A 420 84.11 -46.31 19.43
N VAL A 421 83.81 -46.51 18.14
CA VAL A 421 84.74 -47.11 17.18
C VAL A 421 85.88 -46.14 16.81
N GLU A 422 85.62 -44.83 16.73
CA GLU A 422 86.65 -43.81 16.50
C GLU A 422 87.76 -43.86 17.55
N ARG A 423 87.43 -44.16 18.82
CA ARG A 423 88.39 -44.28 19.92
C ARG A 423 89.22 -45.56 19.90
N GLU A 424 88.82 -46.55 19.12
CA GLU A 424 89.53 -47.83 18.96
C GLU A 424 90.36 -47.87 17.65
N GLU A 425 90.06 -47.01 16.67
CA GLU A 425 90.74 -46.93 15.38
C GLU A 425 92.00 -46.06 15.43
N THR A 426 93.01 -46.40 14.61
CA THR A 426 94.26 -45.63 14.46
C THR A 426 94.73 -45.45 13.02
N ASP A 427 94.07 -46.06 12.02
CA ASP A 427 94.32 -45.79 10.61
C ASP A 427 93.75 -44.40 10.22
N PRO A 428 94.59 -43.42 9.80
CA PRO A 428 94.13 -42.08 9.43
C PRO A 428 93.15 -42.10 8.24
N ASP A 429 93.29 -43.05 7.32
CA ASP A 429 92.40 -43.17 6.16
C ASP A 429 91.01 -43.68 6.61
N VAL A 430 90.94 -44.53 7.63
CA VAL A 430 89.66 -45.00 8.21
C VAL A 430 89.04 -43.88 9.05
N LEU A 431 89.82 -43.21 9.88
CA LEU A 431 89.36 -42.04 10.66
C LEU A 431 88.76 -40.96 9.75
N GLU A 432 89.40 -40.63 8.62
CA GLU A 432 88.83 -39.67 7.66
C GLU A 432 87.46 -40.10 7.10
N ARG A 433 87.26 -41.41 6.92
CA ARG A 433 85.95 -41.98 6.52
C ARG A 433 84.95 -41.99 7.67
N MET A 434 85.38 -42.14 8.93
CA MET A 434 84.51 -42.10 10.10
C MET A 434 84.03 -40.69 10.42
N TYR A 435 84.89 -39.66 10.36
CA TYR A 435 84.46 -38.26 10.50
C TYR A 435 83.38 -37.87 9.49
N ARG A 436 83.45 -38.36 8.25
CA ARG A 436 82.40 -38.15 7.23
C ARG A 436 81.07 -38.83 7.61
N ILE A 437 81.10 -39.96 8.32
CA ILE A 437 79.90 -40.66 8.80
C ILE A 437 79.32 -39.96 10.03
N ASP A 438 80.17 -39.46 10.93
CA ASP A 438 79.77 -38.66 12.09
C ASP A 438 79.02 -37.39 11.66
N HIS A 439 79.59 -36.59 10.75
CA HIS A 439 78.93 -35.40 10.23
C HIS A 439 77.56 -35.68 9.60
N ILE A 440 77.38 -36.83 8.92
CA ILE A 440 76.08 -37.26 8.39
C ILE A 440 75.10 -37.57 9.54
N ALA A 441 75.56 -38.18 10.63
CA ALA A 441 74.75 -38.42 11.81
C ALA A 441 74.40 -37.12 12.57
N VAL A 442 75.36 -36.23 12.85
CA VAL A 442 75.08 -34.92 13.48
C VAL A 442 74.06 -34.13 12.66
N ARG A 443 74.20 -34.10 11.33
CA ARG A 443 73.25 -33.49 10.41
C ARG A 443 71.87 -34.17 10.43
N LEU A 444 71.79 -35.49 10.58
CA LEU A 444 70.52 -36.21 10.69
C LEU A 444 69.81 -35.90 12.03
N GLN A 445 70.55 -35.71 13.12
CA GLN A 445 69.99 -35.27 14.39
C GLN A 445 69.46 -33.83 14.27
N ARG A 446 70.24 -32.91 13.67
CA ARG A 446 69.82 -31.52 13.45
C ARG A 446 68.51 -31.39 12.64
N ASN A 447 68.32 -32.27 11.64
CA ASN A 447 67.06 -32.37 10.90
C ASN A 447 65.89 -32.90 11.76
N ALA A 448 66.17 -33.82 12.69
CA ALA A 448 65.17 -34.38 13.60
C ALA A 448 64.70 -33.35 14.64
N ASP A 449 65.65 -32.62 15.22
CA ASP A 449 65.41 -31.56 16.21
C ASP A 449 64.66 -30.39 15.56
N SER A 450 64.98 -30.06 14.30
CA SER A 450 64.20 -29.14 13.46
C SER A 450 62.75 -29.58 13.26
N LEU A 451 62.48 -30.88 13.03
CA LEU A 451 61.11 -31.39 12.91
C LEU A 451 60.35 -31.38 14.25
N MET A 452 61.04 -31.60 15.38
CA MET A 452 60.44 -31.48 16.70
C MET A 452 60.06 -30.02 17.01
N LEU A 453 60.94 -29.07 16.70
CA LEU A 453 60.69 -27.64 16.85
C LEU A 453 59.44 -27.19 16.09
N LEU A 454 59.29 -27.66 14.85
CA LEU A 454 58.14 -27.36 13.99
C LEU A 454 56.85 -28.09 14.39
N ALA A 455 56.94 -29.09 15.28
CA ALA A 455 55.80 -29.72 15.92
C ALA A 455 55.45 -29.10 17.30
N GLY A 456 56.14 -28.02 17.70
CA GLY A 456 56.01 -27.42 19.03
C GLY A 456 56.60 -28.26 20.17
N ILE A 457 57.34 -29.34 19.86
CA ILE A 457 57.95 -30.22 20.85
C ILE A 457 59.36 -29.74 21.17
N ARG A 458 59.57 -29.31 22.41
CA ARG A 458 60.89 -29.18 23.04
C ARG A 458 61.09 -30.34 24.01
N ASP A 459 62.25 -30.99 23.99
CA ASP A 459 62.72 -31.73 25.16
C ASP A 459 63.23 -30.71 26.22
N PRO A 460 63.13 -31.01 27.52
CA PRO A 460 63.49 -30.08 28.59
C PRO A 460 65.01 -29.81 28.63
N GLU A 461 65.38 -28.57 28.95
CA GLU A 461 66.75 -28.06 28.87
C GLU A 461 67.76 -28.87 29.70
N VAL A 462 68.86 -29.27 29.07
CA VAL A 462 70.09 -29.68 29.75
C VAL A 462 70.82 -28.40 30.16
N GLU A 463 70.95 -28.13 31.47
CA GLU A 463 71.50 -26.90 32.08
C GLU A 463 72.30 -25.98 31.12
N ALA A 464 71.60 -25.10 30.40
CA ALA A 464 72.26 -24.16 29.50
C ALA A 464 73.13 -23.19 30.30
N ARG A 465 74.34 -22.90 29.82
CA ARG A 465 75.31 -22.05 30.52
C ARG A 465 75.70 -20.84 29.67
N PRO A 466 75.92 -19.66 30.28
CA PRO A 466 76.38 -18.47 29.56
C PRO A 466 77.63 -18.79 28.73
N THR A 467 77.50 -18.69 27.42
CA THR A 467 78.52 -19.15 26.46
C THR A 467 78.96 -18.00 25.55
N SER A 468 80.27 -17.80 25.40
CA SER A 468 80.81 -16.79 24.47
C SER A 468 80.27 -17.00 23.07
N LEU A 469 79.86 -15.93 22.38
CA LEU A 469 79.29 -16.01 21.03
C LEU A 469 80.24 -16.69 20.03
N VAL A 470 81.56 -16.53 20.19
CA VAL A 470 82.58 -17.22 19.39
C VAL A 470 82.51 -18.74 19.60
N ASN A 471 82.16 -19.20 20.81
CA ASN A 471 81.96 -20.61 21.10
C ASN A 471 80.59 -21.14 20.65
N VAL A 472 79.54 -20.31 20.65
CA VAL A 472 78.24 -20.66 20.02
C VAL A 472 78.40 -20.85 18.51
N ILE A 473 79.14 -19.95 17.84
CA ILE A 473 79.48 -20.10 16.42
C ILE A 473 80.34 -21.35 16.18
N ARG A 474 81.31 -21.66 17.05
CA ARG A 474 82.08 -22.92 16.97
C ARG A 474 81.21 -24.16 17.18
N ALA A 475 80.20 -24.12 18.05
CA ALA A 475 79.25 -25.21 18.22
C ALA A 475 78.44 -25.43 16.94
N GLY A 476 77.96 -24.35 16.30
CA GLY A 476 77.30 -24.41 14.99
C GLY A 476 78.23 -24.94 13.88
N LEU A 477 79.51 -24.54 13.86
CA LEU A 477 80.52 -25.07 12.94
C LEU A 477 80.84 -26.55 13.17
N GLY A 478 80.64 -27.08 14.39
CA GLY A 478 80.72 -28.53 14.66
C GLY A 478 79.56 -29.34 14.07
N GLN A 479 78.47 -28.68 13.65
CA GLN A 479 77.24 -29.31 13.17
C GLN A 479 77.04 -29.22 11.64
N ILE A 480 78.10 -28.92 10.88
CA ILE A 480 78.06 -28.81 9.41
C ILE A 480 79.17 -29.63 8.75
N GLU A 481 78.91 -30.14 7.55
CA GLU A 481 79.95 -30.72 6.71
C GLU A 481 80.85 -29.60 6.14
N GLY A 482 82.16 -29.85 6.03
CA GLY A 482 83.08 -28.92 5.37
C GLY A 482 83.44 -27.66 6.17
N TYR A 483 83.26 -27.65 7.49
CA TYR A 483 83.61 -26.55 8.41
C TYR A 483 85.03 -25.97 8.21
N GLN A 484 85.97 -26.78 7.72
CA GLN A 484 87.34 -26.39 7.38
C GLN A 484 87.44 -25.29 6.32
N ARG A 485 86.38 -25.08 5.52
CA ARG A 485 86.25 -24.01 4.52
C ARG A 485 85.80 -22.67 5.13
N VAL A 486 85.43 -22.65 6.40
CA VAL A 486 84.88 -21.45 7.05
C VAL A 486 85.96 -20.72 7.85
N SER A 487 86.20 -19.44 7.54
CA SER A 487 87.10 -18.60 8.31
C SER A 487 86.32 -17.71 9.28
N LEU A 488 86.54 -17.89 10.59
CA LEU A 488 85.88 -17.13 11.66
C LEU A 488 86.76 -15.96 12.11
N ARG A 489 86.23 -14.75 12.06
CA ARG A 489 86.87 -13.50 12.54
C ARG A 489 85.94 -12.81 13.54
N SER A 490 86.45 -12.45 14.71
CA SER A 490 85.68 -11.73 15.74
C SER A 490 86.31 -10.37 16.01
N GLU A 491 85.54 -9.30 15.82
CA GLU A 491 85.94 -7.92 16.10
C GLU A 491 85.48 -7.46 17.50
N THR A 492 84.64 -8.26 18.16
CA THR A 492 84.19 -8.08 19.56
C THR A 492 84.13 -9.42 20.30
N GLU A 493 84.09 -9.39 21.64
CA GLU A 493 83.84 -10.54 22.50
C GLU A 493 82.61 -10.30 23.37
N VAL A 494 81.58 -11.14 23.25
CA VAL A 494 80.33 -11.09 24.03
C VAL A 494 79.90 -12.48 24.46
N THR A 495 79.12 -12.59 25.54
CA THR A 495 78.49 -13.84 25.98
C THR A 495 77.00 -13.84 25.65
N VAL A 496 76.46 -15.00 25.28
CA VAL A 496 75.04 -15.23 24.98
C VAL A 496 74.32 -15.73 26.24
N ALA A 497 73.10 -15.25 26.47
CA ALA A 497 72.24 -15.70 27.57
C ALA A 497 71.82 -17.18 27.38
N PRO A 498 71.73 -18.00 28.46
CA PRO A 498 71.46 -19.44 28.37
C PRO A 498 70.28 -19.82 27.49
N ASP A 499 69.15 -19.13 27.70
CA ASP A 499 67.80 -19.37 27.16
C ASP A 499 67.73 -19.37 25.61
N VAL A 500 68.79 -18.89 24.94
CA VAL A 500 68.88 -18.80 23.48
C VAL A 500 70.16 -19.44 22.90
N VAL A 501 71.01 -20.09 23.72
CA VAL A 501 72.25 -20.73 23.22
C VAL A 501 71.95 -21.81 22.18
N ASP A 502 71.02 -22.70 22.46
CA ASP A 502 70.68 -23.81 21.55
C ASP A 502 69.90 -23.33 20.33
N ASP A 503 68.92 -22.44 20.54
CA ASP A 503 68.16 -21.77 19.47
C ASP A 503 69.10 -21.04 18.49
N LEU A 504 70.13 -20.34 18.99
CA LEU A 504 71.13 -19.65 18.17
C LEU A 504 72.13 -20.62 17.54
N THR A 505 72.54 -21.68 18.23
CA THR A 505 73.42 -22.72 17.68
C THR A 505 72.76 -23.39 16.47
N LEU A 506 71.49 -23.77 16.59
CA LEU A 506 70.70 -24.36 15.50
C LEU A 506 70.50 -23.38 14.34
N MET A 507 70.16 -22.12 14.65
CA MET A 507 70.02 -21.06 13.63
C MET A 507 71.31 -20.87 12.83
N LEU A 508 72.46 -20.82 13.50
CA LEU A 508 73.76 -20.66 12.87
C LEU A 508 74.17 -21.91 12.08
N ALA A 509 73.95 -23.11 12.61
CA ALA A 509 74.22 -24.35 11.89
C ALA A 509 73.43 -24.45 10.57
N GLU A 510 72.14 -24.06 10.57
CA GLU A 510 71.35 -23.99 9.34
C GLU A 510 71.88 -22.93 8.35
N LEU A 511 72.23 -21.71 8.81
CA LEU A 511 72.78 -20.68 7.94
C LEU A 511 74.16 -21.07 7.35
N LEU A 512 75.02 -21.68 8.17
CA LEU A 512 76.37 -22.11 7.77
C LEU A 512 76.33 -23.31 6.82
N GLU A 513 75.46 -24.31 7.06
CA GLU A 513 75.24 -25.44 6.14
C GLU A 513 74.84 -24.94 4.75
N ASN A 514 73.91 -23.98 4.68
CA ASN A 514 73.49 -23.38 3.41
C ASN A 514 74.66 -22.65 2.73
N ALA A 515 75.37 -21.76 3.44
CA ALA A 515 76.50 -21.02 2.89
C ALA A 515 77.62 -21.93 2.33
N VAL A 516 77.97 -23.00 3.07
CA VAL A 516 78.99 -23.98 2.63
C VAL A 516 78.48 -24.85 1.47
N SER A 517 77.19 -25.21 1.45
CA SER A 517 76.57 -26.01 0.38
C SER A 517 76.42 -25.27 -0.96
N PHE A 518 76.16 -23.97 -0.93
CA PHE A 518 75.98 -23.16 -2.15
C PHE A 518 77.27 -22.50 -2.67
N SER A 519 78.36 -22.50 -1.88
CA SER A 519 79.68 -21.99 -2.29
C SER A 519 80.53 -23.06 -2.99
N PRO A 520 81.11 -22.80 -4.18
CA PRO A 520 82.06 -23.68 -4.88
C PRO A 520 83.22 -24.17 -3.99
N SER A 521 83.69 -25.41 -4.18
CA SER A 521 84.63 -26.06 -3.24
C SER A 521 86.02 -25.41 -3.14
N ASP A 522 86.38 -24.56 -4.09
CA ASP A 522 87.59 -23.72 -4.12
C ASP A 522 87.41 -22.34 -3.44
N THR A 523 86.18 -21.98 -3.06
CA THR A 523 85.86 -20.75 -2.31
C THR A 523 85.68 -21.00 -0.81
N PRO A 524 86.26 -20.15 0.06
CA PRO A 524 85.96 -20.15 1.49
C PRO A 524 84.65 -19.42 1.80
N VAL A 525 84.07 -19.72 2.95
CA VAL A 525 82.98 -18.93 3.57
C VAL A 525 83.61 -18.09 4.68
N GLU A 526 83.24 -16.82 4.81
CA GLU A 526 83.69 -15.97 5.92
C GLU A 526 82.58 -15.79 6.96
N VAL A 527 82.93 -15.85 8.24
CA VAL A 527 82.03 -15.52 9.35
C VAL A 527 82.65 -14.39 10.14
N VAL A 528 82.00 -13.22 10.13
CA VAL A 528 82.49 -12.02 10.79
C VAL A 528 81.54 -11.62 11.92
N VAL A 529 82.07 -11.45 13.13
CA VAL A 529 81.31 -10.98 14.29
C VAL A 529 81.68 -9.53 14.58
N ARG A 530 80.70 -8.61 14.52
CA ARG A 530 80.87 -7.16 14.75
C ARG A 530 80.07 -6.68 15.95
N PRO A 531 80.47 -5.55 16.60
CA PRO A 531 79.60 -4.88 17.56
C PRO A 531 78.32 -4.35 16.88
N GLY A 532 77.16 -4.52 17.52
CA GLY A 532 75.86 -4.09 16.97
C GLY A 532 75.63 -2.57 16.96
N THR A 533 76.52 -1.82 17.62
CA THR A 533 76.54 -0.33 17.66
C THR A 533 76.59 0.32 16.29
N ASP A 534 77.13 -0.40 15.30
CA ASP A 534 77.36 0.12 13.96
C ASP A 534 76.07 0.08 13.10
N ILE A 535 74.99 -0.51 13.65
CA ILE A 535 73.69 -0.71 12.98
C ILE A 535 72.54 -0.13 13.79
N THR A 536 72.53 -0.31 15.13
CA THR A 536 71.42 0.11 16.00
C THR A 536 71.96 0.89 17.19
N SER A 537 71.27 1.98 17.58
CA SER A 537 71.55 2.77 18.79
C SER A 537 71.59 1.94 20.07
N ASP A 538 70.90 0.79 20.05
CA ASP A 538 70.61 -0.05 21.20
C ASP A 538 71.66 -1.15 21.38
N GLY A 539 72.72 -1.14 20.54
CA GLY A 539 73.86 -2.06 20.61
C GLY A 539 73.54 -3.47 20.12
N GLY A 540 74.03 -4.47 20.86
CA GLY A 540 73.94 -5.88 20.51
C GLY A 540 75.19 -6.41 19.79
N ALA A 541 75.03 -7.49 19.02
CA ALA A 541 76.09 -8.07 18.19
C ALA A 541 75.55 -8.43 16.81
N LEU A 542 76.41 -8.36 15.79
CA LEU A 542 76.13 -8.78 14.42
C LEU A 542 76.97 -10.00 14.07
N ILE A 543 76.37 -10.94 13.34
CA ILE A 543 77.07 -12.06 12.71
C ILE A 543 76.78 -11.98 11.21
N GLU A 544 77.84 -11.84 10.40
CA GLU A 544 77.77 -11.91 8.94
C GLU A 544 78.30 -13.27 8.49
N VAL A 545 77.44 -14.11 7.94
CA VAL A 545 77.84 -15.35 7.24
C VAL A 545 77.88 -15.04 5.74
N ILE A 546 79.08 -14.96 5.19
CA ILE A 546 79.34 -14.47 3.83
C ILE A 546 79.67 -15.67 2.93
N ASP A 547 78.74 -16.02 2.04
CA ASP A 547 78.94 -17.00 0.97
C ASP A 547 79.38 -16.32 -0.33
N HIS A 548 80.13 -17.06 -1.17
CA HIS A 548 80.61 -16.63 -2.48
C HIS A 548 80.07 -17.52 -3.62
N GLY A 549 78.87 -18.05 -3.43
CA GLY A 549 78.20 -18.98 -4.32
C GLY A 549 77.48 -18.33 -5.51
N LEU A 550 76.54 -19.08 -6.07
CA LEU A 550 75.72 -18.65 -7.22
C LEU A 550 74.81 -17.44 -6.89
N GLY A 551 74.54 -17.19 -5.61
CA GLY A 551 73.63 -16.14 -5.15
C GLY A 551 72.16 -16.42 -5.44
N MET A 552 71.30 -15.46 -5.11
CA MET A 552 69.86 -15.49 -5.40
C MET A 552 69.45 -14.34 -6.34
N SER A 553 68.33 -14.50 -7.06
CA SER A 553 67.69 -13.37 -7.75
C SER A 553 67.13 -12.36 -6.73
N ALA A 554 66.84 -11.13 -7.14
CA ALA A 554 66.30 -10.12 -6.23
C ALA A 554 64.94 -10.56 -5.68
N GLU A 555 64.08 -11.04 -6.59
CA GLU A 555 62.73 -11.53 -6.30
C GLU A 555 62.76 -12.71 -5.31
N ARG A 556 63.72 -13.64 -5.47
CA ARG A 556 63.84 -14.78 -4.56
C ARG A 556 64.45 -14.40 -3.20
N LEU A 557 65.37 -13.44 -3.19
CA LEU A 557 65.95 -12.91 -1.95
C LEU A 557 64.91 -12.11 -1.14
N ASP A 558 64.04 -11.35 -1.82
CA ASP A 558 62.89 -10.68 -1.19
C ASP A 558 61.84 -11.70 -0.72
N GLU A 559 61.59 -12.77 -1.48
CA GLU A 559 60.68 -13.87 -1.08
C GLU A 559 61.18 -14.57 0.20
N GLU A 560 62.46 -14.96 0.27
CA GLU A 560 63.02 -15.60 1.47
C GLU A 560 63.16 -14.63 2.66
N ASN A 561 63.52 -13.35 2.44
CA ASN A 561 63.46 -12.34 3.51
C ASN A 561 62.02 -12.14 4.04
N SER A 562 61.02 -12.19 3.16
CA SER A 562 59.62 -12.15 3.56
C SER A 562 59.24 -13.38 4.40
N ARG A 563 59.76 -14.59 4.09
CA ARG A 563 59.57 -15.81 4.90
C ARG A 563 60.21 -15.77 6.28
N LEU A 564 61.36 -15.10 6.41
CA LEU A 564 62.02 -14.91 7.70
C LEU A 564 61.17 -14.02 8.62
N VAL A 565 60.53 -12.97 8.09
CA VAL A 565 59.73 -12.02 8.86
C VAL A 565 58.27 -12.45 9.07
N HIS A 566 57.60 -13.00 8.05
CA HIS A 566 56.19 -13.38 8.12
C HIS A 566 55.98 -14.85 8.55
N ARG A 567 54.89 -15.13 9.26
CA ARG A 567 54.49 -16.47 9.71
C ARG A 567 53.88 -17.28 8.54
N GLU A 568 54.71 -17.77 7.61
CA GLU A 568 54.26 -18.77 6.62
C GLU A 568 53.88 -20.11 7.29
N ARG A 569 52.95 -20.86 6.67
CA ARG A 569 52.31 -22.06 7.23
C ARG A 569 53.04 -23.37 6.86
N LEU A 570 53.19 -24.24 7.85
CA LEU A 570 53.75 -25.59 7.71
C LEU A 570 53.08 -26.45 6.62
N ASP A 571 51.77 -26.31 6.44
CA ASP A 571 50.97 -27.06 5.46
C ASP A 571 51.45 -26.93 3.99
N LEU A 572 52.34 -25.97 3.68
CA LEU A 572 52.73 -25.57 2.33
C LEU A 572 54.22 -25.72 2.01
N VAL A 573 55.06 -26.08 2.97
CA VAL A 573 56.53 -26.06 2.80
C VAL A 573 57.04 -27.36 2.14
N PRO A 574 57.72 -27.31 0.98
CA PRO A 574 58.39 -28.48 0.43
C PRO A 574 59.58 -28.89 1.31
N THR A 575 59.71 -30.18 1.62
CA THR A 575 60.74 -30.77 2.50
C THR A 575 62.20 -30.62 2.02
N LYS A 576 62.45 -29.83 0.97
CA LYS A 576 63.78 -29.45 0.47
C LYS A 576 64.27 -28.08 0.98
N VAL A 577 63.44 -27.30 1.68
CA VAL A 577 63.77 -25.91 2.10
C VAL A 577 63.50 -25.72 3.60
N LEU A 578 63.91 -26.69 4.44
CA LEU A 578 63.63 -26.66 5.88
C LEU A 578 64.45 -25.60 6.63
N GLY A 579 65.73 -25.43 6.29
CA GLY A 579 66.68 -24.60 7.05
C GLY A 579 66.25 -23.13 7.23
N LEU A 580 65.96 -22.41 6.13
CA LEU A 580 65.51 -21.02 6.22
C LEU A 580 64.16 -20.86 6.94
N PHE A 581 63.28 -21.86 6.86
CA PHE A 581 62.01 -21.86 7.60
C PHE A 581 62.22 -22.04 9.11
N VAL A 582 63.15 -22.92 9.50
CA VAL A 582 63.61 -23.09 10.90
C VAL A 582 64.28 -21.81 11.41
N VAL A 583 65.18 -21.21 10.64
CA VAL A 583 65.80 -19.90 10.95
C VAL A 583 64.74 -18.82 11.15
N GLY A 584 63.71 -18.75 10.31
CA GLY A 584 62.60 -17.81 10.47
C GLY A 584 61.73 -18.07 11.71
N ASN A 585 61.49 -19.33 12.06
CA ASN A 585 60.78 -19.70 13.29
C ASN A 585 61.59 -19.28 14.55
N LEU A 586 62.88 -19.62 14.58
CA LEU A 586 63.83 -19.25 15.64
C LEU A 586 63.96 -17.73 15.79
N ALA A 587 64.11 -17.02 14.67
CA ALA A 587 64.22 -15.56 14.63
C ALA A 587 63.00 -14.88 15.27
N ARG A 588 61.79 -15.28 14.84
CA ARG A 588 60.53 -14.72 15.37
C ARG A 588 60.29 -15.08 16.84
N ARG A 589 60.62 -16.31 17.27
CA ARG A 589 60.46 -16.72 18.68
C ARG A 589 61.38 -15.92 19.60
N SER A 590 62.65 -15.80 19.25
CA SER A 590 63.69 -15.32 20.15
C SER A 590 64.03 -13.83 19.95
N GLY A 591 63.26 -13.11 19.12
CA GLY A 591 63.42 -11.68 18.87
C GLY A 591 64.66 -11.31 18.05
N ILE A 592 65.30 -12.30 17.41
CA ILE A 592 66.52 -12.14 16.60
C ILE A 592 66.11 -11.68 15.20
N ARG A 593 66.82 -10.69 14.63
CA ARG A 593 66.57 -10.26 13.25
C ARG A 593 67.54 -10.97 12.32
N VAL A 594 67.02 -11.71 11.34
CA VAL A 594 67.81 -12.34 10.26
C VAL A 594 67.42 -11.71 8.94
N THR A 595 68.41 -11.35 8.11
CA THR A 595 68.21 -10.82 6.76
C THR A 595 69.26 -11.38 5.81
N LEU A 596 68.82 -11.82 4.63
CA LEU A 596 69.69 -12.20 3.52
C LEU A 596 69.96 -10.98 2.63
N SER A 597 71.21 -10.82 2.18
CA SER A 597 71.63 -9.77 1.25
C SER A 597 72.59 -10.34 0.20
N ARG A 598 72.85 -9.62 -0.90
CA ARG A 598 73.75 -10.13 -1.97
C ARG A 598 75.20 -9.78 -1.66
N THR A 599 76.06 -10.80 -1.61
CA THR A 599 77.51 -10.62 -1.40
C THR A 599 78.15 -9.84 -2.56
N PRO A 600 78.98 -8.81 -2.29
CA PRO A 600 79.76 -8.14 -3.32
C PRO A 600 80.69 -9.12 -4.07
N GLY A 601 80.50 -9.24 -5.39
CA GLY A 601 81.25 -10.15 -6.26
C GLY A 601 80.54 -11.47 -6.61
N GLY A 602 79.50 -11.84 -5.86
CA GLY A 602 78.76 -13.10 -6.03
C GLY A 602 78.54 -13.79 -4.68
N GLY A 603 77.40 -14.48 -4.53
CA GLY A 603 76.95 -15.15 -3.29
C GLY A 603 75.84 -14.42 -2.51
N VAL A 604 75.51 -14.95 -1.34
CA VAL A 604 74.58 -14.37 -0.35
C VAL A 604 75.32 -14.13 0.99
N THR A 605 75.05 -12.97 1.61
CA THR A 605 75.43 -12.70 2.99
C THR A 605 74.20 -12.87 3.88
N GLY A 606 74.22 -13.86 4.77
CA GLY A 606 73.25 -14.03 5.85
C GLY A 606 73.66 -13.20 7.07
N THR A 607 72.87 -12.18 7.39
CA THR A 607 73.13 -11.25 8.49
C THR A 607 72.20 -11.55 9.66
N VAL A 608 72.77 -11.89 10.83
CA VAL A 608 72.05 -12.14 12.09
C VAL A 608 72.36 -11.02 13.08
N TRP A 609 71.35 -10.25 13.48
CA TRP A 609 71.47 -9.23 14.53
C TRP A 609 70.87 -9.74 15.83
N LEU A 610 71.72 -9.81 16.87
CA LEU A 610 71.36 -10.18 18.23
C LEU A 610 71.11 -8.91 19.06
N PRO A 611 69.88 -8.65 19.54
CA PRO A 611 69.63 -7.54 20.46
C PRO A 611 70.41 -7.73 21.77
N ALA A 612 70.80 -6.60 22.39
CA ALA A 612 71.57 -6.60 23.65
C ALA A 612 70.88 -7.35 24.81
N THR A 613 69.56 -7.51 24.77
CA THR A 613 68.77 -8.27 25.75
C THR A 613 69.08 -9.78 25.77
N LEU A 614 69.71 -10.31 24.73
CA LEU A 614 70.14 -11.72 24.64
C LEU A 614 71.63 -11.92 24.98
N LEU A 615 72.33 -10.84 25.35
CA LEU A 615 73.76 -10.83 25.60
C LEU A 615 74.07 -10.51 27.06
N LEU A 616 75.18 -11.04 27.53
CA LEU A 616 75.72 -10.85 28.88
C LEU A 616 77.12 -10.23 28.76
N ASP A 617 77.33 -9.16 29.54
CA ASP A 617 78.56 -8.36 29.52
C ASP A 617 79.69 -9.06 30.29
N VAL A 618 80.93 -9.04 29.75
CA VAL A 618 81.99 -9.96 30.17
C VAL A 618 83.17 -9.25 30.84
N GLY A 619 83.24 -9.36 32.17
CA GLY A 619 84.52 -9.32 32.87
C GLY A 619 85.26 -10.66 32.68
N PRO A 620 86.60 -10.68 32.53
CA PRO A 620 87.33 -11.88 32.14
C PRO A 620 87.21 -13.02 33.16
N ALA A 621 86.78 -14.19 32.69
CA ALA A 621 86.59 -15.38 33.51
C ALA A 621 87.94 -15.90 34.05
N THR A 622 88.02 -16.12 35.37
CA THR A 622 89.16 -16.78 36.00
C THR A 622 89.06 -18.29 35.80
N ALA A 623 90.15 -18.92 35.37
CA ALA A 623 90.18 -20.34 35.03
C ALA A 623 89.90 -21.26 36.24
N PRO A 624 89.21 -22.40 36.05
CA PRO A 624 89.01 -23.39 37.10
C PRO A 624 90.33 -24.12 37.43
N ALA A 625 90.61 -24.29 38.73
CA ALA A 625 91.75 -25.07 39.19
C ALA A 625 91.49 -26.59 39.03
N PRO A 626 92.53 -27.41 38.76
CA PRO A 626 92.37 -28.84 38.48
C PRO A 626 91.97 -29.65 39.73
N ALA A 627 91.24 -30.74 39.50
CA ALA A 627 90.69 -31.59 40.56
C ALA A 627 91.78 -32.36 41.34
N ALA A 628 91.71 -32.30 42.67
CA ALA A 628 92.46 -33.19 43.54
C ALA A 628 91.71 -34.51 43.73
N SER A 629 92.12 -35.56 43.00
CA SER A 629 91.60 -36.92 43.20
C SER A 629 91.91 -37.41 44.62
N ARG A 630 90.90 -37.94 45.31
CA ARG A 630 91.09 -38.81 46.48
C ARG A 630 90.35 -40.12 46.23
N ALA A 631 91.10 -41.22 46.27
CA ALA A 631 90.63 -42.52 45.82
C ALA A 631 89.50 -43.10 46.69
N ALA A 632 88.75 -44.02 46.08
CA ALA A 632 87.63 -44.73 46.70
C ALA A 632 88.02 -45.54 47.94
N ALA A 633 87.03 -45.73 48.82
CA ALA A 633 86.96 -46.88 49.70
C ALA A 633 85.63 -47.59 49.42
N VAL A 634 85.69 -48.78 48.81
CA VAL A 634 84.53 -49.64 48.62
C VAL A 634 84.37 -50.53 49.85
N SER A 635 83.16 -50.65 50.36
CA SER A 635 82.73 -51.75 51.23
C SER A 635 81.26 -52.00 50.98
N GLU A 636 80.89 -53.26 50.80
CA GLU A 636 79.59 -53.65 50.31
C GLU A 636 78.53 -53.73 51.42
N GLN A 637 77.28 -53.63 50.97
CA GLN A 637 75.97 -54.00 51.54
C GLN A 637 75.95 -55.18 52.55
N PRO A 638 74.87 -55.37 53.37
CA PRO A 638 73.47 -55.20 52.93
C PRO A 638 72.38 -54.75 53.95
N THR A 639 71.14 -54.75 53.44
CA THR A 639 69.79 -54.79 54.07
C THR A 639 69.02 -53.49 54.39
N THR A 640 67.79 -53.48 53.85
CA THR A 640 66.61 -52.60 54.04
C THR A 640 65.91 -52.87 55.40
N PRO A 641 64.91 -52.08 55.89
CA PRO A 641 63.72 -51.49 55.22
C PRO A 641 63.79 -49.95 55.07
N GLU A 642 63.26 -49.32 54.01
CA GLU A 642 61.84 -49.22 53.59
C GLU A 642 61.04 -48.21 54.43
N ARG A 643 60.75 -47.04 53.84
CA ARG A 643 59.77 -46.06 54.34
C ARG A 643 59.31 -45.13 53.22
N GLU A 644 58.47 -45.66 52.34
CA GLU A 644 57.80 -44.85 51.30
C GLU A 644 56.62 -44.09 51.91
N LEU A 645 56.30 -42.90 51.37
CA LEU A 645 55.17 -42.08 51.82
C LEU A 645 54.27 -41.80 50.61
N ALA A 646 53.19 -42.56 50.51
CA ALA A 646 52.34 -42.61 49.31
C ALA A 646 51.55 -41.32 49.05
N ALA A 647 51.32 -41.04 47.76
CA ALA A 647 50.30 -40.11 47.29
C ALA A 647 48.90 -40.78 47.28
N PRO A 648 47.80 -40.01 47.37
CA PRO A 648 46.45 -40.57 47.37
C PRO A 648 45.92 -40.88 45.96
N GLU A 649 45.24 -42.01 45.82
CA GLU A 649 44.52 -42.46 44.63
C GLU A 649 43.00 -42.23 44.79
N PRO A 650 42.28 -41.72 43.77
CA PRO A 650 40.83 -41.55 43.82
C PRO A 650 40.05 -42.81 43.40
N GLU A 651 39.03 -43.11 44.20
CA GLU A 651 38.15 -44.28 44.19
C GLU A 651 37.42 -44.56 42.85
N LEU A 652 37.46 -45.81 42.39
CA LEU A 652 36.67 -46.35 41.26
C LEU A 652 35.45 -47.15 41.78
N VAL A 653 34.28 -46.91 41.20
CA VAL A 653 33.03 -47.64 41.51
C VAL A 653 32.58 -48.44 40.26
N PRO A 654 32.20 -49.74 40.38
CA PRO A 654 32.24 -50.67 39.25
C PRO A 654 30.95 -50.82 38.42
N GLU A 655 31.13 -51.31 37.19
CA GLU A 655 30.10 -51.78 36.26
C GLU A 655 29.81 -53.30 36.45
N PRO A 656 28.54 -53.76 36.38
CA PRO A 656 28.20 -55.18 36.35
C PRO A 656 27.86 -55.72 34.94
N LYS A 657 28.42 -56.89 34.59
CA LYS A 657 28.12 -57.67 33.37
C LYS A 657 27.15 -58.87 33.66
N PRO A 658 26.68 -59.65 32.65
CA PRO A 658 25.37 -60.34 32.69
C PRO A 658 25.46 -61.89 32.69
N GLU A 659 24.43 -62.57 32.13
CA GLU A 659 24.23 -64.02 31.82
C GLU A 659 23.25 -64.80 32.74
N PRO A 660 22.58 -65.89 32.28
CA PRO A 660 22.06 -66.20 30.92
C PRO A 660 20.67 -66.93 30.89
N GLU A 661 20.27 -67.41 29.68
CA GLU A 661 19.43 -68.61 29.39
C GLU A 661 17.88 -68.60 29.65
N SER A 662 17.00 -69.20 28.82
CA SER A 662 17.13 -69.95 27.54
C SER A 662 15.93 -69.76 26.55
N GLU A 663 16.24 -69.79 25.24
CA GLU A 663 15.58 -70.34 24.02
C GLU A 663 14.20 -71.08 24.04
N PRO A 664 13.50 -71.29 22.86
CA PRO A 664 14.05 -71.42 21.49
C PRO A 664 13.31 -70.72 20.29
N ASP A 665 13.99 -70.79 19.13
CA ASP A 665 13.64 -70.38 17.75
C ASP A 665 12.82 -71.50 16.99
N PRO A 666 12.44 -71.47 15.68
CA PRO A 666 13.14 -70.84 14.53
C PRO A 666 12.32 -70.17 13.37
N GLU A 667 13.09 -69.56 12.45
CA GLU A 667 12.86 -69.37 10.98
C GLU A 667 11.84 -68.34 10.42
N SER A 668 12.39 -67.13 10.16
CA SER A 668 12.52 -66.50 8.82
C SER A 668 11.33 -65.92 8.00
N GLU A 669 11.57 -64.64 7.62
CA GLU A 669 11.14 -63.89 6.42
C GLU A 669 9.76 -63.19 6.30
N SER A 670 9.87 -61.90 5.93
CA SER A 670 8.96 -61.04 5.14
C SER A 670 7.85 -60.20 5.81
N GLU A 671 8.11 -58.89 5.80
CA GLU A 671 7.22 -57.72 5.61
C GLU A 671 6.05 -57.42 6.58
N SER A 672 5.79 -56.12 6.78
CA SER A 672 4.95 -55.59 7.86
C SER A 672 3.46 -55.47 7.52
N GLU A 673 2.65 -56.13 8.35
CA GLU A 673 1.37 -55.65 8.92
C GLU A 673 0.40 -54.83 8.03
N SER A 674 -0.46 -55.57 7.32
CA SER A 674 -1.93 -55.33 7.36
C SER A 674 -2.44 -55.34 8.82
N GLU A 675 -3.59 -54.78 9.23
CA GLU A 675 -4.61 -53.94 8.57
C GLU A 675 -5.75 -53.63 9.57
N SER A 676 -6.58 -52.61 9.32
CA SER A 676 -7.97 -52.55 9.82
C SER A 676 -8.89 -51.68 8.94
N ALA A 677 -9.56 -52.28 7.95
CA ALA A 677 -10.74 -51.70 7.28
C ALA A 677 -12.04 -52.02 8.10
N PRO A 678 -13.28 -51.65 7.67
CA PRO A 678 -13.95 -52.08 6.42
C PRO A 678 -14.35 -50.90 5.50
N ALA A 679 -14.38 -50.98 4.15
CA ALA A 679 -15.14 -51.84 3.19
C ALA A 679 -16.62 -51.37 2.96
N SER A 680 -17.25 -51.37 1.77
CA SER A 680 -16.91 -51.78 0.37
C SER A 680 -18.02 -51.25 -0.61
N ALA A 681 -18.04 -51.30 -1.96
CA ALA A 681 -17.10 -51.73 -3.03
C ALA A 681 -17.54 -51.23 -4.46
N VAL A 682 -16.56 -50.97 -5.37
CA VAL A 682 -16.32 -51.53 -6.75
C VAL A 682 -17.56 -51.84 -7.67
N PRO A 683 -17.61 -51.50 -9.01
CA PRO A 683 -16.58 -51.75 -10.03
C PRO A 683 -16.29 -50.74 -11.18
N LEU A 684 -15.29 -51.13 -12.01
CA LEU A 684 -14.54 -50.45 -13.09
C LEU A 684 -14.93 -51.02 -14.52
N PRO A 685 -14.29 -50.76 -15.72
CA PRO A 685 -12.89 -50.35 -15.99
C PRO A 685 -12.44 -49.61 -17.32
N VAL A 686 -11.11 -49.33 -17.41
CA VAL A 686 -10.19 -49.16 -18.61
C VAL A 686 -9.94 -47.79 -19.33
N ARG A 687 -8.64 -47.41 -19.33
CA ARG A 687 -7.70 -46.62 -20.21
C ARG A 687 -8.19 -45.77 -21.43
N VAL A 688 -7.66 -44.58 -21.83
CA VAL A 688 -6.29 -43.91 -21.84
C VAL A 688 -5.42 -44.25 -23.08
N PRO A 689 -4.69 -43.33 -23.78
CA PRO A 689 -4.79 -41.85 -24.02
C PRO A 689 -4.52 -41.41 -25.51
N ALA A 690 -4.36 -40.11 -25.84
CA ALA A 690 -3.52 -39.57 -26.96
C ALA A 690 -3.40 -38.01 -26.94
N ILE A 691 -2.54 -37.41 -27.79
CA ILE A 691 -2.11 -35.98 -27.78
C ILE A 691 -2.04 -35.39 -29.21
N ALA A 692 -2.27 -34.07 -29.35
CA ALA A 692 -1.60 -33.10 -30.25
C ALA A 692 -2.24 -32.60 -31.59
N SER A 693 -2.07 -31.27 -31.78
CA SER A 693 -1.85 -30.52 -33.04
C SER A 693 -2.99 -29.93 -33.90
N GLU A 694 -2.69 -28.71 -34.38
CA GLU A 694 -3.32 -27.88 -35.44
C GLU A 694 -3.25 -28.54 -36.86
N PRO A 695 -3.97 -28.10 -37.95
CA PRO A 695 -4.20 -26.69 -38.34
C PRO A 695 -5.48 -26.33 -39.18
N ARG A 696 -5.46 -25.12 -39.77
CA ARG A 696 -6.38 -24.54 -40.80
C ARG A 696 -6.13 -25.13 -42.24
N PRO A 697 -6.82 -24.69 -43.32
CA PRO A 697 -8.29 -24.68 -43.59
C PRO A 697 -8.69 -25.08 -45.06
N ALA A 698 -9.94 -25.49 -45.34
CA ALA A 698 -10.53 -25.37 -46.71
C ALA A 698 -12.08 -25.48 -46.81
N GLN A 699 -12.67 -24.52 -47.56
CA GLN A 699 -13.79 -24.56 -48.54
C GLN A 699 -14.69 -25.82 -48.62
N SER A 700 -16.04 -25.75 -48.78
CA SER A 700 -17.04 -24.66 -48.93
C SER A 700 -18.43 -25.19 -48.47
N ALA A 701 -19.63 -24.57 -48.56
CA ALA A 701 -20.25 -23.41 -49.23
C ALA A 701 -21.18 -22.66 -48.21
N ARG A 702 -21.85 -21.52 -48.39
CA ARG A 702 -22.52 -20.72 -49.46
C ARG A 702 -23.93 -21.22 -49.86
N PRO A 703 -24.94 -20.33 -50.04
CA PRO A 703 -24.91 -18.85 -50.25
C PRO A 703 -24.78 -18.03 -48.94
N LEU A 704 -24.44 -16.72 -48.86
CA LEU A 704 -24.53 -15.50 -49.71
C LEU A 704 -25.91 -14.79 -49.71
N ARG A 705 -26.01 -13.44 -49.67
CA ARG A 705 -24.98 -12.38 -49.79
C ARG A 705 -25.29 -11.12 -48.95
N ARG A 706 -24.24 -10.46 -48.44
CA ARG A 706 -24.23 -9.18 -47.68
C ARG A 706 -24.05 -7.98 -48.62
N ARG A 707 -24.57 -6.79 -48.26
CA ARG A 707 -23.89 -5.50 -48.57
C ARG A 707 -24.24 -4.34 -47.61
N VAL A 708 -23.28 -3.41 -47.46
CA VAL A 708 -23.37 -2.12 -46.77
C VAL A 708 -22.44 -1.12 -47.51
N ARG A 709 -22.69 0.18 -47.37
CA ARG A 709 -21.95 1.39 -47.85
C ARG A 709 -22.31 1.94 -49.24
N GLY A 710 -22.64 3.24 -49.27
CA GLY A 710 -21.96 4.19 -50.17
C GLY A 710 -22.83 5.15 -50.99
N ALA A 711 -22.82 6.43 -50.60
CA ALA A 711 -22.92 7.65 -51.43
C ALA A 711 -24.20 7.98 -52.25
N THR A 712 -24.63 9.24 -52.08
CA THR A 712 -25.19 10.20 -53.08
C THR A 712 -26.29 9.76 -54.06
N LEU A 713 -27.45 10.42 -53.95
CA LEU A 713 -28.10 11.11 -55.08
C LEU A 713 -29.11 12.15 -54.55
N ASP A 714 -29.08 13.37 -55.09
CA ASP A 714 -30.12 14.39 -54.88
C ASP A 714 -31.33 14.15 -55.79
N MET A 715 -32.55 14.41 -55.30
CA MET A 715 -33.69 14.85 -56.13
C MET A 715 -34.72 15.65 -55.30
N THR A 716 -34.57 16.97 -55.41
CA THR A 716 -35.54 18.07 -55.25
C THR A 716 -37.04 17.77 -55.00
N THR A 717 -37.57 18.46 -53.97
CA THR A 717 -38.89 19.17 -53.90
C THR A 717 -40.22 18.38 -53.95
N PRO A 718 -41.32 18.94 -53.40
CA PRO A 718 -41.40 19.82 -52.22
C PRO A 718 -42.45 19.32 -51.18
N THR A 719 -42.15 19.47 -49.88
CA THR A 719 -43.18 19.30 -48.84
C THR A 719 -44.02 20.57 -48.75
N ALA A 720 -45.34 20.43 -48.81
CA ALA A 720 -46.27 21.56 -48.72
C ALA A 720 -46.26 22.21 -47.32
N ASP A 721 -46.56 23.50 -47.31
CA ASP A 721 -46.62 24.35 -46.14
C ASP A 721 -47.51 23.77 -45.02
N ARG A 722 -46.94 23.63 -43.83
CA ARG A 722 -47.67 23.53 -42.56
C ARG A 722 -47.17 24.66 -41.70
N GLY A 723 -47.87 25.79 -41.79
CA GLY A 723 -47.52 27.03 -41.11
C GLY A 723 -47.27 26.81 -39.63
N ALA A 724 -46.24 27.46 -39.11
CA ALA A 724 -45.94 27.45 -37.69
C ALA A 724 -47.15 28.02 -36.92
N GLN A 725 -47.79 27.20 -36.08
CA GLN A 725 -48.67 27.74 -35.05
C GLN A 725 -47.81 28.63 -34.16
N ALA A 726 -48.06 29.94 -34.20
CA ALA A 726 -47.41 30.89 -33.34
C ALA A 726 -47.68 30.50 -31.89
N VAL A 727 -46.63 30.11 -31.16
CA VAL A 727 -46.68 29.99 -29.71
C VAL A 727 -47.08 31.37 -29.18
N ARG A 728 -48.31 31.50 -28.68
CA ARG A 728 -48.69 32.68 -27.91
C ARG A 728 -47.78 32.68 -26.68
N GLY A 729 -46.94 33.72 -26.58
CA GLY A 729 -46.14 33.93 -25.37
C GLY A 729 -47.05 34.12 -24.16
N PRO A 730 -46.52 33.93 -22.93
CA PRO A 730 -47.25 34.35 -21.73
C PRO A 730 -47.61 35.84 -21.88
N VAL A 731 -48.84 36.20 -21.53
CA VAL A 731 -49.29 37.59 -21.62
C VAL A 731 -48.48 38.43 -20.62
N ASP A 732 -47.88 39.49 -21.12
CA ASP A 732 -46.99 40.35 -20.32
C ASP A 732 -47.80 41.04 -19.22
N ALA A 733 -47.36 40.88 -17.98
CA ALA A 733 -48.02 41.46 -16.82
C ALA A 733 -48.00 43.00 -16.88
N ASP A 734 -46.96 43.60 -17.46
CA ASP A 734 -46.88 45.05 -17.63
C ASP A 734 -47.80 45.55 -18.76
N ALA A 735 -48.12 44.71 -19.76
CA ALA A 735 -49.11 45.03 -20.78
C ALA A 735 -50.55 44.97 -20.22
N VAL A 736 -50.90 43.93 -19.47
CA VAL A 736 -52.21 43.85 -18.80
C VAL A 736 -52.39 44.97 -17.78
N ARG A 737 -51.32 45.36 -17.08
CA ARG A 737 -51.31 46.53 -16.20
C ARG A 737 -51.57 47.82 -16.98
N SER A 738 -50.94 47.98 -18.15
CA SER A 738 -51.16 49.13 -19.04
C SER A 738 -52.60 49.21 -19.55
N GLU A 739 -53.24 48.08 -19.89
CA GLU A 739 -54.67 48.03 -20.27
C GLU A 739 -55.59 48.40 -19.08
N LEU A 740 -55.23 48.00 -17.86
CA LEU A 740 -55.94 48.38 -16.62
C LEU A 740 -55.81 49.88 -16.30
N ASP A 741 -54.61 50.44 -16.46
CA ASP A 741 -54.33 51.87 -16.28
C ASP A 741 -55.04 52.71 -17.36
N GLU A 742 -55.10 52.23 -18.62
CA GLU A 742 -55.86 52.87 -19.70
C GLU A 742 -57.38 52.80 -19.46
N PHE A 743 -57.88 51.68 -18.95
CA PHE A 743 -59.29 51.54 -18.55
C PHE A 743 -59.64 52.50 -17.40
N GLU A 744 -58.78 52.64 -16.38
CA GLU A 744 -58.99 53.59 -15.29
C GLU A 744 -58.97 55.05 -15.80
N ALA A 745 -58.05 55.38 -16.72
CA ALA A 745 -58.00 56.66 -17.41
C ALA A 745 -59.18 56.91 -18.39
N ALA A 746 -59.91 55.87 -18.79
CA ALA A 746 -61.15 55.98 -19.55
C ALA A 746 -62.37 56.19 -18.63
N VAL A 747 -62.44 55.47 -17.50
CA VAL A 747 -63.50 55.64 -16.49
C VAL A 747 -63.49 57.06 -15.91
N HIS A 748 -62.34 57.57 -15.48
CA HIS A 748 -62.25 58.96 -14.99
C HIS A 748 -62.64 60.02 -16.04
N ARG A 749 -62.52 59.71 -17.34
CA ARG A 749 -62.96 60.59 -18.44
C ARG A 749 -64.48 60.59 -18.54
N ALA A 750 -65.11 59.42 -18.47
CA ALA A 750 -66.57 59.29 -18.46
C ALA A 750 -67.21 59.95 -17.22
N GLU A 751 -66.57 59.88 -16.05
CA GLU A 751 -67.00 60.60 -14.85
C GLU A 751 -66.95 62.12 -15.04
N GLN A 752 -65.87 62.66 -15.64
CA GLN A 752 -65.73 64.08 -15.92
C GLN A 752 -66.74 64.58 -16.96
N GLU A 753 -66.99 63.82 -18.02
CA GLU A 753 -68.01 64.15 -19.03
C GLU A 753 -69.43 64.11 -18.44
N THR A 754 -69.73 63.12 -17.58
CA THR A 754 -71.03 63.01 -16.88
C THR A 754 -71.26 64.16 -15.89
N ALA A 755 -70.20 64.66 -15.25
CA ALA A 755 -70.27 65.80 -14.33
C ALA A 755 -70.39 67.17 -15.03
N ALA A 756 -70.18 67.25 -16.34
CA ALA A 756 -70.03 68.52 -17.08
C ALA A 756 -71.29 68.98 -17.85
N ALA A 757 -72.42 68.27 -17.76
CA ALA A 757 -73.63 68.54 -18.55
C ALA A 757 -74.72 69.32 -17.78
N PRO A 758 -74.87 70.65 -17.98
CA PRO A 758 -76.00 71.40 -17.45
C PRO A 758 -77.27 71.22 -18.32
N THR A 759 -78.39 70.87 -17.69
CA THR A 759 -79.70 70.80 -18.33
C THR A 759 -80.38 72.16 -18.37
N ASP A 760 -80.86 72.62 -19.53
CA ASP A 760 -81.83 73.74 -19.62
C ASP A 760 -82.72 73.60 -20.89
N PRO A 761 -83.96 74.15 -20.94
CA PRO A 761 -84.99 73.72 -21.88
C PRO A 761 -85.11 74.54 -23.18
N ALA A 762 -85.85 73.99 -24.14
CA ALA A 762 -86.04 74.57 -25.48
C ALA A 762 -87.10 75.68 -25.56
N PRO A 763 -86.90 76.70 -26.42
CA PRO A 763 -87.95 77.53 -27.01
C PRO A 763 -88.37 77.03 -28.41
N ALA A 764 -89.43 77.61 -29.01
CA ALA A 764 -90.11 77.03 -30.19
C ALA A 764 -90.32 78.01 -31.37
N GLN A 765 -90.59 77.43 -32.55
CA GLN A 765 -91.15 78.02 -33.78
C GLN A 765 -90.37 79.16 -34.48
N HIS A 766 -89.93 78.93 -35.74
CA HIS A 766 -90.58 79.52 -36.93
C HIS A 766 -90.10 78.91 -38.26
N GLN A 767 -90.61 79.46 -39.38
CA GLN A 767 -90.80 78.80 -40.68
C GLN A 767 -89.60 78.92 -41.67
N GLN A 768 -89.57 77.95 -42.60
CA GLN A 768 -89.12 77.93 -44.02
C GLN A 768 -89.07 79.28 -44.80
N PRO A 769 -88.50 79.37 -46.04
CA PRO A 769 -87.69 78.39 -46.83
C PRO A 769 -86.49 78.96 -47.67
N ARG A 770 -85.84 78.08 -48.47
CA ARG A 770 -85.19 78.29 -49.80
C ARG A 770 -83.91 79.15 -49.97
N LYS A 771 -82.81 78.49 -50.38
CA LYS A 771 -82.06 78.59 -51.67
C LYS A 771 -80.88 77.58 -51.62
N GLU A 772 -80.49 76.82 -52.64
CA GLU A 772 -80.11 77.08 -54.06
C GLU A 772 -78.74 77.75 -54.27
N SER A 773 -77.70 76.92 -54.23
CA SER A 773 -76.46 76.86 -55.04
C SER A 773 -75.83 75.48 -54.72
N GLY A 774 -75.20 74.68 -55.58
CA GLY A 774 -74.36 74.98 -56.74
C GLY A 774 -72.92 75.27 -56.27
N SER A 775 -71.85 74.63 -56.76
CA SER A 775 -71.66 73.45 -57.63
C SER A 775 -70.14 73.10 -57.68
N ASP A 776 -69.79 71.94 -58.22
CA ASP A 776 -68.52 71.58 -58.88
C ASP A 776 -67.15 71.55 -58.12
N ASP A 777 -66.51 70.38 -58.25
CA ASP A 777 -65.12 70.13 -58.67
C ASP A 777 -63.86 70.47 -57.81
N ALA A 778 -63.25 69.35 -57.37
CA ALA A 778 -61.93 68.84 -57.83
C ALA A 778 -60.60 69.23 -57.13
N ASP A 779 -59.69 68.24 -57.19
CA ASP A 779 -58.24 68.24 -57.02
C ASP A 779 -57.61 69.00 -55.83
N ARG A 780 -57.34 68.25 -54.74
CA ARG A 780 -56.00 67.63 -54.57
C ARG A 780 -55.94 66.54 -53.50
#